data_AF-A0AAQ3T1L9-F1
#
_entry.id   AF-A0AAQ3T1L9-F1
#
_cell.length_a   1.000
_cell.length_b   1.000
_cell.length_c   1.000
_cell.angle_alpha   90.00
_cell.angle_beta   90.00
_cell.angle_gamma   90.00
#
_symmetry.space_group_name_H-M   'P 1'
#
loop_
_entity.id
_entity.type
_entity.pdbx_description
1 polymer ?
#
loop_
_entity_poly.entity_id
_entity_poly.type
_entity_poly.pdbx_seq_one_letter_code
_entity_poly.pdbx_strand_id
1 'polypeptide(L)'
;MLPSSPPPGTLHPRHPPLHWPASASPPRPRGQIAYSNRSANGAAQVRTRSLEERRPGAEIALGSPLSPSQVGRRYLELDLDPFQSIVSLHYTVRFNWNYYQQVHYNLLMTLSGMAVAFKASTSCAKQQELPRPTRDQCQFGFTHLSRQNCTKRFGALHVKAVSGKLDLDFSDPSWKQKYQEDWNRRFSLPHITDIYDLEPRTTTFSLKKNRIPLGDGDASSTHMWNGYVNKDDRALLKVIKYASPTSAGAECIDPDCNWVEHWVHRAGPRKEIYYEPEEVKAAIVTCGGLCPGLNDVIRQIVFTLETYGVKNIVGIPFGYRGFFEKGLKEMPLSRDVVENINLSGGSFLGVSRGGAKTSEIVDSIQARRIDILFVIGGNGSHAGANAIHEECRKRKLKVSVVAVPKTIDNDILFMDKTFGFDTAVEEAQRAINSAYIEARSAYHGIGLVKLMGRSSGFIAMHASLSSGQIDVCLIPEVSFTLDGEHGVLRHLEHLLNTKGFCVVCVAEGAGQDLLQKSNATDASGNVILSDFGVHMQQKIKKHFKDIGVPADLKYIDPTYMVRACRANASDAILCTVLGQNAVHGAFAGFSGITSGVCNTHYVFLPITEVITTPKHVNPNSRMWHRCLTSTGQPDFH
;
A
#
# COMPACT_ATOMS: atom_id res chain seq x y z
N MET A 1 0.80 -22.75 58.19
CA MET A 1 2.01 -23.31 58.82
C MET A 1 2.78 -24.08 57.75
N LEU A 2 4.09 -23.84 57.61
CA LEU A 2 5.04 -24.74 56.92
C LEU A 2 5.47 -25.84 57.92
N PRO A 3 5.88 -27.05 57.47
CA PRO A 3 7.25 -27.36 56.99
C PRO A 3 7.23 -28.13 55.64
N SER A 4 8.21 -28.15 54.72
CA SER A 4 9.70 -28.22 54.69
C SER A 4 10.33 -29.64 54.66
N SER A 5 10.77 -30.06 53.46
CA SER A 5 12.03 -30.71 52.98
C SER A 5 13.10 -31.29 53.97
N PRO A 6 14.21 -32.01 53.56
CA PRO A 6 14.56 -32.76 52.32
C PRO A 6 15.24 -34.19 52.53
N PRO A 7 16.53 -34.53 52.17
CA PRO A 7 16.92 -35.69 51.32
C PRO A 7 18.00 -36.66 51.95
N PRO A 8 18.65 -37.65 51.24
CA PRO A 8 19.89 -37.38 50.44
C PRO A 8 20.33 -38.40 49.31
N GLY A 9 21.33 -38.03 48.48
CA GLY A 9 22.44 -38.86 47.91
C GLY A 9 22.19 -39.96 46.83
N THR A 10 23.06 -40.37 45.88
CA THR A 10 24.23 -39.87 45.09
C THR A 10 25.05 -41.10 44.60
N LEU A 11 25.32 -41.28 43.29
CA LEU A 11 26.63 -41.71 42.70
C LEU A 11 26.60 -41.90 41.16
N HIS A 12 27.78 -41.81 40.51
CA HIS A 12 28.05 -41.79 39.04
C HIS A 12 28.91 -42.99 38.55
N PRO A 13 29.02 -43.25 37.23
CA PRO A 13 30.23 -42.87 36.44
C PRO A 13 29.93 -42.31 35.01
N ARG A 14 30.64 -41.26 34.51
CA ARG A 14 31.79 -41.21 33.54
C ARG A 14 31.56 -41.94 32.19
N HIS A 15 31.96 -41.50 30.96
CA HIS A 15 32.53 -40.31 30.26
C HIS A 15 32.59 -40.67 28.73
N PRO A 16 33.08 -39.87 27.72
CA PRO A 16 33.17 -38.41 27.49
C PRO A 16 32.58 -37.97 26.10
N PRO A 17 32.76 -36.70 25.65
CA PRO A 17 32.93 -36.42 24.21
C PRO A 17 34.10 -35.48 23.84
N LEU A 18 34.40 -35.39 22.54
CA LEU A 18 35.61 -34.78 21.94
C LEU A 18 35.59 -33.24 21.73
N HIS A 19 36.79 -32.70 21.48
CA HIS A 19 37.11 -31.28 21.27
C HIS A 19 36.82 -30.74 19.86
N TRP A 20 36.69 -29.40 19.76
CA TRP A 20 37.01 -28.60 18.57
C TRP A 20 37.81 -27.35 19.00
N PRO A 21 38.83 -26.87 18.25
CA PRO A 21 39.75 -25.85 18.75
C PRO A 21 39.28 -24.41 18.55
N ALA A 22 39.71 -23.52 19.46
CA ALA A 22 39.58 -22.07 19.34
C ALA A 22 40.90 -21.44 18.84
N SER A 23 40.82 -20.39 18.02
CA SER A 23 41.96 -19.58 17.59
C SER A 23 41.93 -18.19 18.25
N ALA A 24 43.12 -17.70 18.62
CA ALA A 24 43.28 -16.58 19.55
C ALA A 24 43.32 -15.18 18.88
N SER A 25 43.20 -14.14 19.70
CA SER A 25 43.47 -12.74 19.33
C SER A 25 44.16 -12.00 20.49
N PRO A 26 45.28 -11.31 20.26
CA PRO A 26 45.86 -10.34 21.21
C PRO A 26 46.07 -8.95 20.53
N PRO A 27 46.58 -7.91 21.23
CA PRO A 27 45.82 -7.12 22.19
C PRO A 27 45.83 -5.60 21.88
N ARG A 28 44.97 -4.81 22.56
CA ARG A 28 45.03 -3.33 22.54
C ARG A 28 45.91 -2.79 23.68
N PRO A 29 46.72 -1.73 23.46
CA PRO A 29 47.28 -0.91 24.54
C PRO A 29 46.31 0.20 25.00
N ARG A 30 46.48 0.68 26.24
CA ARG A 30 45.75 1.81 26.83
C ARG A 30 46.50 3.13 26.61
N GLY A 31 45.76 4.24 26.54
CA GLY A 31 46.30 5.60 26.69
C GLY A 31 45.17 6.58 27.02
N GLN A 32 45.20 7.19 28.21
CA GLN A 32 44.35 8.33 28.57
C GLN A 32 44.98 9.62 28.05
N ILE A 33 44.16 10.65 27.78
CA ILE A 33 44.28 12.04 28.28
C ILE A 33 43.08 12.83 27.74
N ALA A 34 42.73 13.93 28.42
CA ALA A 34 41.45 14.62 28.29
C ALA A 34 41.55 16.04 27.67
N TYR A 35 40.38 16.67 27.54
CA TYR A 35 40.11 18.11 27.41
C TYR A 35 40.27 18.82 26.04
N SER A 36 39.12 19.30 25.55
CA SER A 36 38.75 20.73 25.43
C SER A 36 38.33 21.24 24.04
N ASN A 37 37.33 22.12 24.07
CA ASN A 37 36.83 22.88 22.93
C ASN A 37 37.86 23.91 22.43
N ARG A 38 37.97 24.09 21.11
CA ARG A 38 37.77 25.42 20.47
C ARG A 38 37.67 25.34 18.95
N SER A 39 36.91 26.27 18.40
CA SER A 39 36.84 26.61 16.97
C SER A 39 38.08 27.37 16.50
N ALA A 40 38.51 27.16 15.25
CA ALA A 40 39.04 28.23 14.39
C ALA A 40 39.06 27.82 12.91
N ASN A 41 38.94 28.82 12.04
CA ASN A 41 39.12 28.72 10.59
C ASN A 41 40.58 28.40 10.22
N GLY A 42 40.80 27.80 9.04
CA GLY A 42 42.14 27.70 8.45
C GLY A 42 42.15 26.97 7.12
N ALA A 43 42.15 27.70 6.00
CA ALA A 43 42.37 27.11 4.68
C ALA A 43 43.84 26.75 4.46
N ALA A 44 44.11 25.64 3.78
CA ALA A 44 45.45 25.27 3.33
C ALA A 44 45.42 24.74 1.89
N GLN A 45 46.15 25.39 0.99
CA GLN A 45 46.45 24.89 -0.34
C GLN A 45 47.53 23.80 -0.29
N VAL A 46 47.44 22.78 -1.14
CA VAL A 46 48.60 21.97 -1.55
C VAL A 46 48.60 21.84 -3.08
N ARG A 47 49.73 22.19 -3.70
CA ARG A 47 49.99 22.05 -5.14
C ARG A 47 50.31 20.60 -5.50
N THR A 48 50.03 20.16 -6.73
CA THR A 48 51.07 19.54 -7.58
C THR A 48 50.73 19.46 -9.08
N ARG A 49 51.71 19.88 -9.88
CA ARG A 49 52.08 19.50 -11.26
C ARG A 49 51.07 19.61 -12.42
N SER A 50 51.50 20.46 -13.36
CA SER A 50 51.07 20.58 -14.75
C SER A 50 51.80 19.61 -15.69
N LEU A 51 51.19 19.34 -16.84
CA LEU A 51 51.86 19.06 -18.12
C LEU A 51 51.25 20.01 -19.16
N GLU A 52 52.10 20.65 -19.96
CA GLU A 52 51.69 21.60 -21.01
C GLU A 52 51.62 20.92 -22.38
N GLU A 53 50.69 21.34 -23.24
CA GLU A 53 51.06 21.55 -24.65
C GLU A 53 50.23 22.65 -25.36
N ARG A 54 50.92 23.77 -25.62
CA ARG A 54 50.85 24.70 -26.78
C ARG A 54 49.55 25.47 -27.15
N ARG A 55 49.70 26.80 -26.99
CA ARG A 55 49.03 28.01 -27.57
C ARG A 55 49.06 28.05 -29.13
N PRO A 56 48.54 29.08 -29.87
CA PRO A 56 48.04 30.42 -29.47
C PRO A 56 46.67 30.85 -30.06
N GLY A 57 46.08 32.02 -29.72
CA GLY A 57 46.55 33.12 -28.85
C GLY A 57 45.63 34.35 -28.89
N ALA A 58 46.23 35.55 -28.86
CA ALA A 58 45.64 36.89 -28.74
C ALA A 58 45.21 37.32 -27.31
N GLU A 59 46.05 38.14 -26.69
CA GLU A 59 45.79 38.90 -25.46
C GLU A 59 44.90 40.13 -25.77
N ILE A 60 44.31 40.76 -24.74
CA ILE A 60 44.59 42.17 -24.39
C ILE A 60 44.02 42.54 -23.00
N ALA A 61 44.94 43.04 -22.17
CA ALA A 61 44.90 43.91 -21.00
C ALA A 61 43.58 44.34 -20.29
N LEU A 62 43.59 44.09 -18.95
CA LEU A 62 43.44 45.05 -17.83
C LEU A 62 42.22 45.98 -17.72
N GLY A 63 41.52 45.89 -16.57
CA GLY A 63 40.65 46.95 -16.04
C GLY A 63 39.79 46.53 -14.84
N SER A 64 40.12 47.02 -13.64
CA SER A 64 39.29 46.90 -12.42
C SER A 64 39.27 48.26 -11.72
N PRO A 65 38.39 48.52 -10.74
CA PRO A 65 36.99 48.09 -10.52
C PRO A 65 36.04 49.32 -10.50
N LEU A 66 34.74 49.18 -10.14
CA LEU A 66 33.97 50.09 -9.26
C LEU A 66 32.46 49.76 -9.21
N SER A 67 31.78 50.30 -8.20
CA SER A 67 30.34 50.12 -7.87
C SER A 67 29.70 51.49 -7.52
N PRO A 68 28.45 51.61 -7.02
CA PRO A 68 27.23 51.59 -7.82
C PRO A 68 26.31 52.83 -7.59
N SER A 69 25.57 53.30 -8.60
CA SER A 69 24.41 54.19 -8.36
C SER A 69 23.52 54.42 -9.61
N GLN A 70 22.19 54.28 -9.42
CA GLN A 70 21.08 55.01 -10.08
C GLN A 70 21.07 55.07 -11.63
N VAL A 71 20.01 54.64 -12.33
CA VAL A 71 18.75 55.36 -12.65
C VAL A 71 17.88 54.30 -13.36
N GLY A 72 16.59 54.09 -13.07
CA GLY A 72 15.44 54.94 -13.42
C GLY A 72 14.44 54.14 -14.26
N ARG A 73 13.14 54.47 -14.18
CA ARG A 73 12.03 53.64 -14.73
C ARG A 73 11.98 53.60 -16.27
N ARG A 74 11.54 52.47 -16.82
CA ARG A 74 10.38 52.39 -17.74
C ARG A 74 9.86 50.94 -17.83
N TYR A 75 8.55 50.78 -17.72
CA TYR A 75 7.83 49.55 -18.06
C TYR A 75 7.49 49.54 -19.55
N LEU A 76 7.33 48.35 -20.13
CA LEU A 76 6.62 48.13 -21.38
C LEU A 76 5.87 46.79 -21.28
N GLU A 77 4.57 46.84 -21.51
CA GLU A 77 3.68 45.69 -21.62
C GLU A 77 3.94 44.97 -22.95
N LEU A 78 3.72 43.65 -22.97
CA LEU A 78 3.54 42.87 -24.20
C LEU A 78 2.47 41.81 -23.96
N ASP A 79 1.32 42.01 -24.61
CA ASP A 79 0.27 41.01 -24.77
C ASP A 79 0.75 39.84 -25.65
N LEU A 80 0.14 38.66 -25.46
CA LEU A 80 0.38 37.46 -26.25
C LEU A 80 -0.93 36.81 -26.67
N ASP A 81 -1.18 36.76 -27.99
CA ASP A 81 -1.59 35.56 -28.77
C ASP A 81 -2.13 35.97 -30.16
N PRO A 82 -2.34 35.04 -31.13
CA PRO A 82 -1.69 33.74 -31.36
C PRO A 82 -1.28 33.51 -32.85
N PHE A 83 -0.50 32.45 -33.12
CA PHE A 83 -0.60 31.48 -34.26
C PHE A 83 0.76 30.92 -34.78
N GLN A 84 0.76 29.61 -35.04
CA GLN A 84 1.56 28.83 -35.99
C GLN A 84 3.05 29.17 -36.23
N SER A 85 3.95 28.25 -35.83
CA SER A 85 4.68 27.37 -36.76
C SER A 85 5.67 26.45 -36.02
N ILE A 86 5.52 25.13 -36.19
CA ILE A 86 6.49 24.14 -35.66
C ILE A 86 7.48 23.77 -36.77
N VAL A 87 8.77 24.05 -36.55
CA VAL A 87 9.86 23.52 -37.39
C VAL A 87 10.39 22.24 -36.74
N SER A 88 10.29 21.13 -37.48
CA SER A 88 10.73 19.81 -37.04
C SER A 88 12.16 19.52 -37.46
N LEU A 89 13.05 19.25 -36.48
CA LEU A 89 14.42 18.82 -36.72
C LEU A 89 14.47 17.28 -36.87
N HIS A 90 14.60 16.82 -38.11
CA HIS A 90 14.80 15.40 -38.43
C HIS A 90 16.24 14.96 -38.15
N TYR A 91 16.39 13.84 -37.43
CA TYR A 91 17.58 13.00 -37.49
C TYR A 91 17.25 11.70 -38.23
N THR A 92 17.93 11.46 -39.35
CA THR A 92 17.67 10.32 -40.23
C THR A 92 18.62 9.17 -39.92
N VAL A 93 18.08 8.05 -39.43
CA VAL A 93 18.77 6.76 -39.42
C VAL A 93 18.14 5.88 -40.49
N ARG A 94 18.89 5.54 -41.54
CA ARG A 94 18.42 4.62 -42.60
C ARG A 94 18.46 3.18 -42.10
N PHE A 95 17.35 2.47 -42.24
CA PHE A 95 17.35 1.00 -42.32
C PHE A 95 16.74 0.58 -43.67
N ASN A 96 17.43 -0.33 -44.35
CA ASN A 96 17.00 -0.89 -45.64
C ASN A 96 15.89 -1.91 -45.39
N TRP A 97 14.75 -1.77 -46.07
CA TRP A 97 13.75 -2.82 -46.16
C TRP A 97 13.45 -3.12 -47.63
N ASN A 98 13.92 -4.28 -48.09
CA ASN A 98 13.63 -4.80 -49.42
C ASN A 98 13.71 -6.33 -49.36
N TYR A 99 12.57 -6.99 -49.12
CA TYR A 99 12.25 -8.28 -49.75
C TYR A 99 10.75 -8.61 -49.60
N TYR A 100 10.23 -9.31 -50.62
CA TYR A 100 8.86 -9.85 -50.76
C TYR A 100 7.68 -8.87 -50.93
N GLN A 101 7.47 -8.51 -52.21
CA GLN A 101 6.15 -8.37 -52.82
C GLN A 101 5.55 -9.75 -53.20
N GLN A 102 4.30 -9.72 -53.69
CA GLN A 102 3.46 -10.80 -54.25
C GLN A 102 2.90 -11.78 -53.20
N VAL A 103 1.59 -12.09 -53.20
CA VAL A 103 0.60 -12.04 -54.30
C VAL A 103 -0.59 -11.08 -54.02
N HIS A 104 -1.31 -10.69 -55.07
CA HIS A 104 -2.33 -9.65 -55.13
C HIS A 104 -3.70 -10.21 -55.62
N TYR A 105 -4.77 -9.41 -55.46
CA TYR A 105 -6.08 -9.46 -56.15
C TYR A 105 -7.26 -10.38 -55.70
N ASN A 106 -8.34 -9.69 -55.27
CA ASN A 106 -9.79 -9.85 -55.57
C ASN A 106 -10.56 -11.19 -55.30
N LEU A 107 -11.90 -11.24 -55.24
CA LEU A 107 -13.01 -10.32 -54.84
C LEU A 107 -14.35 -11.10 -55.02
N LEU A 108 -15.40 -10.76 -54.24
CA LEU A 108 -16.85 -11.04 -54.47
C LEU A 108 -17.42 -12.49 -54.32
N MET A 109 -18.37 -12.58 -53.39
CA MET A 109 -19.70 -13.23 -53.47
C MET A 109 -19.86 -14.70 -53.90
N THR A 110 -20.48 -15.49 -53.00
CA THR A 110 -21.60 -16.36 -53.40
C THR A 110 -22.59 -16.52 -52.25
N LEU A 111 -23.87 -16.22 -52.51
CA LEU A 111 -24.99 -16.39 -51.57
C LEU A 111 -25.75 -17.69 -51.89
N SER A 112 -25.77 -18.63 -50.95
CA SER A 112 -26.86 -19.58 -50.69
C SER A 112 -26.55 -20.29 -49.36
N GLY A 113 -27.49 -20.68 -48.51
CA GLY A 113 -28.94 -20.64 -48.66
C GLY A 113 -29.56 -21.93 -48.12
N MET A 114 -29.62 -22.10 -46.79
CA MET A 114 -30.41 -23.16 -46.16
C MET A 114 -30.98 -22.69 -44.82
N ALA A 115 -32.30 -22.84 -44.68
CA ALA A 115 -33.02 -22.70 -43.42
C ALA A 115 -33.75 -24.01 -43.14
N VAL A 116 -33.64 -24.55 -41.91
CA VAL A 116 -34.67 -25.40 -41.27
C VAL A 116 -34.62 -25.11 -39.76
N ALA A 117 -35.80 -25.00 -39.14
CA ALA A 117 -35.99 -24.71 -37.71
C ALA A 117 -35.75 -25.93 -36.81
N PHE A 118 -35.86 -25.79 -35.47
CA PHE A 118 -36.79 -26.65 -34.71
C PHE A 118 -37.14 -26.10 -33.29
N LYS A 119 -38.46 -25.95 -33.08
CA LYS A 119 -39.26 -25.95 -31.83
C LYS A 119 -38.72 -25.38 -30.51
N ALA A 120 -39.41 -24.34 -30.05
CA ALA A 120 -39.74 -24.17 -28.62
C ALA A 120 -40.76 -25.23 -28.15
N SER A 121 -40.81 -25.49 -26.84
CA SER A 121 -41.95 -26.15 -26.19
C SER A 121 -42.20 -25.54 -24.80
N THR A 122 -43.47 -25.31 -24.49
CA THR A 122 -43.96 -24.62 -23.29
C THR A 122 -44.97 -25.48 -22.53
N SER A 123 -44.84 -25.54 -21.20
CA SER A 123 -45.90 -25.85 -20.20
C SER A 123 -45.24 -25.91 -18.81
N CYS A 124 -45.88 -25.65 -17.66
CA CYS A 124 -47.09 -24.88 -17.34
C CYS A 124 -46.90 -24.29 -15.92
N ALA A 125 -47.79 -23.41 -15.48
CA ALA A 125 -47.65 -22.62 -14.26
C ALA A 125 -47.88 -23.39 -12.95
N LYS A 126 -47.34 -22.83 -11.85
CA LYS A 126 -48.07 -22.69 -10.57
C LYS A 126 -47.52 -21.49 -9.78
N GLN A 127 -48.41 -20.56 -9.45
CA GLN A 127 -48.16 -19.49 -8.47
C GLN A 127 -48.21 -20.06 -7.05
N GLN A 128 -47.46 -19.45 -6.12
CA GLN A 128 -47.93 -19.24 -4.75
C GLN A 128 -47.14 -18.10 -4.07
N GLU A 129 -47.76 -17.48 -3.06
CA GLU A 129 -47.56 -16.08 -2.70
C GLU A 129 -46.57 -15.84 -1.55
N LEU A 130 -46.10 -14.59 -1.42
CA LEU A 130 -45.46 -14.08 -0.19
C LEU A 130 -46.49 -13.97 0.95
N PRO A 131 -46.04 -14.19 2.20
CA PRO A 131 -46.56 -13.47 3.35
C PRO A 131 -45.51 -12.50 3.93
N ARG A 132 -45.90 -11.23 4.12
CA ARG A 132 -45.26 -10.33 5.10
C ARG A 132 -45.71 -10.74 6.51
N PRO A 133 -44.90 -10.47 7.55
CA PRO A 133 -45.45 -10.24 8.88
C PRO A 133 -45.16 -8.82 9.42
N THR A 134 -46.14 -8.30 10.15
CA THR A 134 -46.15 -7.00 10.84
C THR A 134 -45.56 -7.08 12.26
N ARG A 135 -45.43 -5.92 12.92
CA ARG A 135 -45.39 -5.78 14.39
C ARG A 135 -46.45 -6.72 15.04
N ASP A 136 -46.26 -7.30 16.23
CA ASP A 136 -46.09 -6.57 17.49
C ASP A 136 -45.73 -7.48 18.71
N GLN A 137 -45.57 -6.84 19.88
CA GLN A 137 -45.64 -7.38 21.25
C GLN A 137 -44.47 -8.19 21.88
N CYS A 138 -43.97 -7.64 22.99
CA CYS A 138 -43.20 -8.32 24.02
C CYS A 138 -44.09 -9.17 24.92
N GLN A 139 -43.60 -10.31 25.41
CA GLN A 139 -43.97 -10.86 26.72
C GLN A 139 -42.78 -11.58 27.37
N PHE A 140 -42.61 -11.38 28.68
CA PHE A 140 -41.60 -12.06 29.50
C PHE A 140 -42.05 -13.46 29.87
N GLY A 141 -41.12 -14.43 29.89
CA GLY A 141 -41.35 -15.78 30.40
C GLY A 141 -40.07 -16.40 30.93
N PHE A 142 -39.83 -16.30 32.24
CA PHE A 142 -38.76 -17.05 32.91
C PHE A 142 -39.19 -18.51 33.12
N THR A 143 -38.42 -19.46 32.62
CA THR A 143 -38.37 -20.83 33.18
C THR A 143 -36.93 -21.35 33.23
N HIS A 144 -36.61 -21.99 34.35
CA HIS A 144 -35.30 -22.60 34.65
C HIS A 144 -35.19 -23.96 33.94
N LEU A 145 -34.04 -24.29 33.32
CA LEU A 145 -33.51 -25.67 33.34
C LEU A 145 -32.09 -25.84 32.76
N SER A 146 -31.27 -26.57 33.54
CA SER A 146 -30.04 -27.29 33.17
C SER A 146 -28.80 -26.51 32.67
N ARG A 147 -27.68 -26.74 33.38
CA ARG A 147 -26.32 -26.50 32.86
C ARG A 147 -25.99 -27.56 31.81
N GLN A 148 -25.70 -27.15 30.58
CA GLN A 148 -24.88 -27.93 29.64
C GLN A 148 -23.72 -27.07 29.12
N ASN A 149 -22.59 -27.72 28.84
CA ASN A 149 -21.33 -27.07 28.50
C ASN A 149 -21.41 -26.35 27.15
N CYS A 150 -21.69 -25.04 27.17
CA CYS A 150 -21.69 -24.22 25.98
C CYS A 150 -20.26 -23.76 25.65
N THR A 151 -19.59 -24.49 24.76
CA THR A 151 -18.37 -24.04 24.09
C THR A 151 -18.69 -22.75 23.32
N LYS A 152 -18.36 -21.60 23.89
CA LYS A 152 -18.57 -20.29 23.27
C LYS A 152 -17.79 -20.19 21.96
N ARG A 153 -18.48 -20.37 20.83
CA ARG A 153 -18.01 -19.91 19.52
C ARG A 153 -17.74 -18.41 19.64
N PHE A 154 -16.47 -18.02 19.47
CA PHE A 154 -16.13 -16.62 19.25
C PHE A 154 -16.75 -16.20 17.92
N GLY A 155 -17.79 -15.38 17.98
CA GLY A 155 -18.35 -14.76 16.78
C GLY A 155 -17.30 -13.81 16.20
N ALA A 156 -16.70 -14.20 15.07
CA ALA A 156 -15.88 -13.29 14.30
C ALA A 156 -16.73 -12.06 13.91
N LEU A 157 -16.15 -10.87 14.07
CA LEU A 157 -16.79 -9.61 13.71
C LEU A 157 -16.83 -9.48 12.18
N HIS A 158 -17.77 -10.17 11.55
CA HIS A 158 -18.18 -9.88 10.17
C HIS A 158 -18.94 -8.56 10.14
N VAL A 159 -18.18 -7.46 10.17
CA VAL A 159 -18.66 -6.17 9.68
C VAL A 159 -18.80 -6.32 8.17
N LYS A 160 -19.98 -6.76 7.71
CA LYS A 160 -20.39 -6.51 6.33
C LYS A 160 -20.44 -5.00 6.17
N ALA A 161 -19.47 -4.43 5.44
CA ALA A 161 -19.67 -3.12 4.85
C ALA A 161 -20.95 -3.21 4.01
N VAL A 162 -21.98 -2.46 4.39
CA VAL A 162 -23.20 -2.35 3.60
C VAL A 162 -22.86 -1.43 2.43
N SER A 163 -22.14 -1.98 1.45
CA SER A 163 -21.99 -1.38 0.14
C SER A 163 -23.35 -1.46 -0.54
N GLY A 164 -24.18 -0.47 -0.24
CA GLY A 164 -25.33 -0.14 -1.07
C GLY A 164 -24.80 0.37 -2.40
N LYS A 165 -24.38 -0.55 -3.29
CA LYS A 165 -24.26 -0.23 -4.71
C LYS A 165 -25.62 0.31 -5.13
N LEU A 166 -25.62 1.53 -5.66
CA LEU A 166 -26.81 2.09 -6.26
C LEU A 166 -27.14 1.22 -7.48
N ASP A 167 -28.29 0.54 -7.47
CA ASP A 167 -28.80 -0.13 -8.67
C ASP A 167 -29.21 0.96 -9.66
N LEU A 168 -28.27 1.27 -10.58
CA LEU A 168 -28.43 2.29 -11.61
C LEU A 168 -29.25 1.73 -12.76
N ASP A 169 -30.43 2.29 -12.97
CA ASP A 169 -31.13 2.18 -14.24
C ASP A 169 -30.51 3.17 -15.23
N PHE A 170 -29.67 2.66 -16.14
CA PHE A 170 -29.02 3.50 -17.17
C PHE A 170 -30.00 4.01 -18.24
N SER A 171 -31.24 3.51 -18.28
CA SER A 171 -32.29 4.05 -19.16
C SER A 171 -32.93 5.34 -18.62
N ASP A 172 -32.74 5.64 -17.33
CA ASP A 172 -33.18 6.89 -16.70
C ASP A 172 -32.26 8.06 -17.09
N PRO A 173 -32.76 9.11 -17.78
CA PRO A 173 -31.93 10.27 -18.17
C PRO A 173 -31.24 10.98 -17.01
N SER A 174 -31.73 10.82 -15.77
CA SER A 174 -31.17 11.39 -14.55
C SER A 174 -30.12 10.53 -13.85
N TRP A 175 -29.77 9.34 -14.37
CA TRP A 175 -28.86 8.40 -13.69
C TRP A 175 -27.52 9.02 -13.30
N LYS A 176 -26.96 9.90 -14.15
CA LYS A 176 -25.68 10.60 -13.89
C LYS A 176 -25.76 11.53 -12.68
N GLN A 177 -26.89 12.23 -12.51
CA GLN A 177 -27.11 13.10 -11.35
C GLN A 177 -27.25 12.26 -10.07
N LYS A 178 -28.08 11.21 -10.10
CA LYS A 178 -28.25 10.28 -8.96
C LYS A 178 -26.93 9.63 -8.54
N TYR A 179 -26.11 9.26 -9.53
CA TYR A 179 -24.76 8.75 -9.30
C TYR A 179 -23.85 9.79 -8.64
N GLN A 180 -23.87 11.05 -9.10
CA GLN A 180 -23.06 12.12 -8.51
C GLN A 180 -23.49 12.46 -7.08
N GLU A 181 -24.80 12.46 -6.80
CA GLU A 181 -25.36 12.65 -5.46
C GLU A 181 -24.94 11.51 -4.52
N ASP A 182 -25.03 10.26 -4.96
CA ASP A 182 -24.54 9.10 -4.22
C ASP A 182 -23.02 9.14 -4.00
N TRP A 183 -22.25 9.52 -5.02
CA TRP A 183 -20.81 9.69 -4.94
C TRP A 183 -20.43 10.72 -3.88
N ASN A 184 -21.01 11.92 -3.95
CA ASN A 184 -20.75 13.02 -3.02
C ASN A 184 -21.16 12.63 -1.59
N ARG A 185 -22.24 11.87 -1.42
CA ARG A 185 -22.68 11.32 -0.12
C ARG A 185 -21.69 10.29 0.44
N ARG A 186 -21.20 9.36 -0.38
CA ARG A 186 -20.25 8.31 0.04
C ARG A 186 -18.83 8.82 0.29
N PHE A 187 -18.36 9.78 -0.51
CA PHE A 187 -17.03 10.37 -0.39
C PHE A 187 -16.97 11.63 0.48
N SER A 188 -18.08 12.03 1.09
CA SER A 188 -18.09 13.01 2.18
C SER A 188 -17.24 12.50 3.35
N LEU A 189 -16.36 13.36 3.87
CA LEU A 189 -15.48 13.00 4.99
C LEU A 189 -16.21 13.25 6.32
N PRO A 190 -16.32 12.26 7.23
CA PRO A 190 -16.89 12.49 8.55
C PRO A 190 -16.05 13.52 9.32
N HIS A 191 -16.72 14.44 9.98
CA HIS A 191 -16.10 15.57 10.67
C HIS A 191 -16.51 15.60 12.14
N ILE A 192 -15.66 16.15 13.01
CA ILE A 192 -15.94 16.22 14.44
C ILE A 192 -17.12 17.16 14.76
N THR A 193 -17.36 18.16 13.91
CA THR A 193 -18.50 19.07 14.04
C THR A 193 -19.84 18.43 13.69
N ASP A 194 -19.87 17.21 13.15
CA ASP A 194 -21.12 16.45 12.96
C ASP A 194 -21.78 16.10 14.31
N ILE A 195 -21.02 16.17 15.41
CA ILE A 195 -21.41 15.73 16.76
C ILE A 195 -21.25 16.85 17.80
N TYR A 196 -20.27 17.74 17.59
CA TYR A 196 -19.95 18.83 18.52
C TYR A 196 -20.06 20.19 17.86
N ASP A 197 -20.65 21.13 18.57
CA ASP A 197 -20.53 22.54 18.23
C ASP A 197 -19.12 23.01 18.66
N LEU A 198 -18.21 23.16 17.70
CA LEU A 198 -16.81 23.54 17.93
C LEU A 198 -16.42 24.68 16.99
N GLU A 199 -16.11 25.83 17.59
CA GLU A 199 -15.53 26.94 16.86
C GLU A 199 -14.14 26.58 16.30
N PRO A 200 -13.88 26.85 15.01
CA PRO A 200 -12.55 26.66 14.43
C PRO A 200 -11.55 27.67 15.02
N ARG A 201 -10.29 27.26 15.15
CA ARG A 201 -9.18 28.16 15.53
C ARG A 201 -8.08 28.15 14.47
N THR A 202 -7.32 29.24 14.39
CA THR A 202 -6.15 29.32 13.50
C THR A 202 -5.14 28.23 13.80
N THR A 203 -4.64 27.58 12.76
CA THR A 203 -3.63 26.52 12.86
C THR A 203 -2.31 27.03 13.46
N THR A 204 -1.72 26.23 14.35
CA THR A 204 -0.35 26.44 14.86
C THR A 204 0.72 25.97 13.88
N PHE A 205 0.36 25.15 12.89
CA PHE A 205 1.29 24.61 11.89
C PHE A 205 1.74 25.69 10.90
N SER A 206 2.92 26.28 11.13
CA SER A 206 3.49 27.28 10.23
C SER A 206 4.32 26.67 9.10
N LEU A 207 3.96 27.02 7.86
CA LEU A 207 4.73 26.74 6.65
C LEU A 207 6.03 27.57 6.54
N LYS A 208 6.17 28.63 7.34
CA LYS A 208 7.31 29.56 7.31
C LYS A 208 7.88 29.70 8.73
N LYS A 209 8.75 28.76 9.10
CA LYS A 209 9.64 28.95 10.26
C LYS A 209 10.45 30.23 10.00
N ASN A 210 10.29 31.24 10.87
CA ASN A 210 11.02 32.51 10.90
C ASN A 210 10.58 33.62 9.90
N ARG A 211 9.29 33.79 9.61
CA ARG A 211 8.79 35.16 9.29
C ARG A 211 8.17 35.79 10.54
N ILE A 212 8.78 36.89 10.99
CA ILE A 212 8.17 37.83 11.94
C ILE A 212 6.81 38.24 11.35
N PRO A 213 5.72 38.34 12.14
CA PRO A 213 4.49 38.96 11.69
C PRO A 213 4.80 40.41 11.34
N LEU A 214 4.85 40.74 10.05
CA LEU A 214 4.70 42.14 9.63
C LEU A 214 3.29 42.54 10.07
N GLY A 215 3.23 43.56 10.93
CA GLY A 215 2.03 43.90 11.71
C GLY A 215 0.82 44.27 10.85
N ASP A 216 -0.33 44.35 11.51
CA ASP A 216 -1.68 44.55 10.96
C ASP A 216 -1.73 45.39 9.67
N GLY A 217 -1.63 44.69 8.54
CA GLY A 217 -1.67 45.21 7.19
C GLY A 217 -2.94 44.74 6.49
N ASP A 218 -4.01 45.51 6.71
CA ASP A 218 -5.31 45.47 6.03
C ASP A 218 -5.98 44.09 5.80
N ALA A 219 -7.04 43.82 6.56
CA ALA A 219 -7.82 42.58 6.51
C ALA A 219 -8.79 42.50 5.31
N SER A 220 -8.37 42.96 4.13
CA SER A 220 -9.22 43.15 2.94
C SER A 220 -8.98 42.17 1.79
N SER A 221 -7.90 41.37 1.83
CA SER A 221 -7.50 40.49 0.71
C SER A 221 -7.64 38.98 0.99
N THR A 222 -8.88 38.52 1.12
CA THR A 222 -9.27 37.10 1.32
C THR A 222 -8.73 36.13 0.24
N HIS A 223 -8.22 36.67 -0.88
CA HIS A 223 -7.67 35.92 -2.02
C HIS A 223 -6.13 35.80 -2.04
N MET A 224 -5.39 36.34 -1.07
CA MET A 224 -3.93 36.16 -1.04
C MET A 224 -3.52 34.71 -0.69
N TRP A 225 -2.54 34.18 -1.45
CA TRP A 225 -1.98 32.85 -1.23
C TRP A 225 -1.41 32.70 0.18
N ASN A 226 -2.01 31.81 0.97
CA ASN A 226 -1.64 31.54 2.36
C ASN A 226 -0.89 30.20 2.55
N GLY A 227 -0.79 29.38 1.50
CA GLY A 227 -0.07 28.11 1.48
C GLY A 227 -0.81 26.89 2.06
N TYR A 228 -1.99 27.08 2.66
CA TYR A 228 -2.83 25.99 3.15
C TYR A 228 -3.72 25.43 2.04
N VAL A 229 -4.16 24.18 2.21
CA VAL A 229 -5.16 23.55 1.31
C VAL A 229 -6.55 24.03 1.71
N ASN A 230 -7.39 24.41 0.75
CA ASN A 230 -8.76 24.85 1.04
C ASN A 230 -9.64 23.66 1.49
N LYS A 231 -10.73 23.92 2.21
CA LYS A 231 -11.77 22.90 2.48
C LYS A 231 -12.46 22.44 1.20
N ASP A 232 -12.56 23.33 0.19
CA ASP A 232 -13.27 23.09 -1.06
C ASP A 232 -12.37 22.54 -2.19
N ASP A 233 -11.06 22.41 -1.94
CA ASP A 233 -10.12 21.76 -2.84
C ASP A 233 -10.50 20.29 -3.10
N ARG A 234 -10.61 19.92 -4.38
CA ARG A 234 -10.84 18.55 -4.83
C ARG A 234 -9.76 18.11 -5.82
N ALA A 235 -9.58 16.80 -5.94
CA ALA A 235 -8.86 16.13 -7.01
C ALA A 235 -9.79 15.13 -7.70
N LEU A 236 -9.53 14.82 -8.97
CA LEU A 236 -10.23 13.76 -9.69
C LEU A 236 -9.60 12.40 -9.36
N LEU A 237 -10.43 11.45 -8.93
CA LEU A 237 -10.03 10.06 -8.68
C LEU A 237 -9.74 9.30 -9.99
N LYS A 238 -10.42 9.65 -11.08
CA LYS A 238 -10.14 9.14 -12.44
C LYS A 238 -9.88 10.33 -13.36
N VAL A 239 -8.92 10.20 -14.28
CA VAL A 239 -8.56 11.25 -15.25
C VAL A 239 -8.78 10.86 -16.72
N ILE A 240 -9.13 9.60 -17.01
CA ILE A 240 -9.35 9.11 -18.37
C ILE A 240 -10.80 9.43 -18.80
N LYS A 241 -11.01 10.64 -19.35
CA LYS A 241 -12.34 11.15 -19.74
C LYS A 241 -13.12 10.23 -20.69
N TYR A 242 -12.44 9.45 -21.53
CA TYR A 242 -13.08 8.51 -22.46
C TYR A 242 -12.20 7.29 -22.67
N ALA A 243 -12.83 6.11 -22.69
CA ALA A 243 -12.25 4.86 -23.13
C ALA A 243 -13.30 4.13 -23.99
N SER A 244 -12.89 3.52 -25.10
CA SER A 244 -13.80 2.62 -25.83
C SER A 244 -14.08 1.38 -24.96
N PRO A 245 -15.31 0.84 -24.92
CA PRO A 245 -15.62 -0.41 -24.21
C PRO A 245 -14.70 -1.59 -24.58
N THR A 246 -14.15 -1.56 -25.80
CA THR A 246 -13.22 -2.56 -26.34
C THR A 246 -11.75 -2.32 -26.01
N SER A 247 -11.40 -1.25 -25.29
CA SER A 247 -10.00 -0.92 -24.97
C SER A 247 -9.48 -1.69 -23.75
N ALA A 248 -8.24 -2.16 -23.84
CA ALA A 248 -7.55 -2.82 -22.72
C ALA A 248 -7.48 -1.89 -21.49
N GLY A 249 -8.11 -2.29 -20.39
CA GLY A 249 -8.19 -1.51 -19.15
C GLY A 249 -9.27 -0.41 -19.15
N ALA A 250 -10.25 -0.44 -20.06
CA ALA A 250 -11.42 0.42 -19.97
C ALA A 250 -12.23 0.08 -18.70
N GLU A 251 -12.54 1.11 -17.91
CA GLU A 251 -13.37 0.99 -16.70
C GLU A 251 -14.61 1.87 -16.84
N CYS A 252 -15.69 1.28 -17.33
CA CYS A 252 -16.92 1.98 -17.66
C CYS A 252 -17.97 1.78 -16.55
N ILE A 253 -18.70 2.85 -16.21
CA ILE A 253 -19.78 2.79 -15.22
C ILE A 253 -21.03 2.17 -15.86
N ASP A 254 -21.28 2.55 -17.11
CA ASP A 254 -22.38 2.17 -17.98
C ASP A 254 -21.87 1.53 -19.30
N PRO A 255 -22.74 0.90 -20.11
CA PRO A 255 -22.34 0.22 -21.35
C PRO A 255 -21.65 1.11 -22.40
N ASP A 256 -22.00 2.41 -22.45
CA ASP A 256 -21.47 3.36 -23.44
C ASP A 256 -20.20 4.08 -22.97
N CYS A 257 -19.68 3.73 -21.78
CA CYS A 257 -18.50 4.37 -21.18
C CYS A 257 -18.65 5.89 -21.01
N ASN A 258 -19.83 6.35 -20.60
CA ASN A 258 -20.10 7.75 -20.31
C ASN A 258 -19.25 8.25 -19.12
N TRP A 259 -18.66 9.43 -19.29
CA TRP A 259 -17.91 10.10 -18.23
C TRP A 259 -18.81 10.62 -17.11
N VAL A 260 -18.38 10.41 -15.86
CA VAL A 260 -18.91 11.06 -14.65
C VAL A 260 -17.75 11.41 -13.72
N GLU A 261 -17.82 12.53 -13.02
CA GLU A 261 -16.68 13.07 -12.26
C GLU A 261 -16.58 12.51 -10.83
N HIS A 262 -15.46 11.86 -10.54
CA HIS A 262 -15.17 11.29 -9.23
C HIS A 262 -14.32 12.23 -8.40
N TRP A 263 -14.94 13.25 -7.79
CA TRP A 263 -14.25 14.21 -6.93
C TRP A 263 -13.92 13.61 -5.56
N VAL A 264 -12.70 13.84 -5.08
CA VAL A 264 -12.20 13.47 -3.74
C VAL A 264 -11.45 14.65 -3.10
N HIS A 265 -11.44 14.73 -1.77
CA HIS A 265 -10.86 15.87 -1.04
C HIS A 265 -9.31 15.85 -1.07
N ARG A 266 -8.66 17.00 -1.36
CA ARG A 266 -7.19 17.10 -1.27
C ARG A 266 -6.70 17.03 0.18
N ALA A 267 -5.67 16.23 0.43
CA ALA A 267 -5.00 16.16 1.72
C ALA A 267 -3.98 17.30 1.88
N GLY A 268 -3.67 17.65 3.14
CA GLY A 268 -2.70 18.68 3.51
C GLY A 268 -3.18 19.59 4.64
N PRO A 269 -2.31 20.49 5.14
CA PRO A 269 -2.62 21.37 6.27
C PRO A 269 -3.75 22.34 5.93
N ARG A 270 -4.63 22.58 6.89
CA ARG A 270 -5.71 23.58 6.82
C ARG A 270 -5.34 24.82 7.63
N LYS A 271 -5.90 25.97 7.25
CA LYS A 271 -5.78 27.24 8.01
C LYS A 271 -6.48 27.17 9.37
N GLU A 272 -7.53 26.36 9.46
CA GLU A 272 -8.39 26.19 10.64
C GLU A 272 -8.25 24.76 11.19
N ILE A 273 -8.29 24.63 12.52
CA ILE A 273 -8.20 23.38 13.27
C ILE A 273 -9.24 23.33 14.40
N TYR A 274 -9.57 22.13 14.89
CA TYR A 274 -10.67 21.89 15.85
C TYR A 274 -10.23 21.30 17.20
N TYR A 275 -8.92 21.19 17.41
CA TYR A 275 -8.28 20.80 18.66
C TYR A 275 -7.31 21.89 19.12
N GLU A 276 -7.16 22.06 20.42
CA GLU A 276 -6.04 22.81 21.00
C GLU A 276 -4.82 21.89 21.04
N PRO A 277 -3.75 22.15 20.27
CA PRO A 277 -2.63 21.21 20.19
C PRO A 277 -1.97 20.90 21.53
N GLU A 278 -1.88 21.87 22.44
CA GLU A 278 -1.24 21.65 23.74
C GLU A 278 -2.03 20.72 24.68
N GLU A 279 -3.35 20.64 24.50
CA GLU A 279 -4.26 19.82 25.32
C GLU A 279 -4.42 18.38 24.79
N VAL A 280 -4.12 18.15 23.50
CA VAL A 280 -4.29 16.86 22.85
C VAL A 280 -3.40 15.77 23.45
N LYS A 281 -4.00 14.63 23.77
CA LYS A 281 -3.31 13.34 23.85
C LYS A 281 -3.50 12.54 22.56
N ALA A 282 -2.42 12.37 21.82
CA ALA A 282 -2.37 11.58 20.59
C ALA A 282 -1.83 10.17 20.84
N ALA A 283 -2.48 9.15 20.29
CA ALA A 283 -2.06 7.75 20.35
C ALA A 283 -1.78 7.18 18.96
N ILE A 284 -0.71 6.38 18.84
CA ILE A 284 -0.32 5.69 17.60
C ILE A 284 -0.37 4.18 17.82
N VAL A 285 -0.96 3.42 16.90
CA VAL A 285 -1.01 1.96 16.96
C VAL A 285 -0.69 1.32 15.60
N THR A 286 0.16 0.29 15.60
CA THR A 286 0.53 -0.48 14.40
C THR A 286 -0.08 -1.89 14.42
N CYS A 287 -0.96 -2.18 13.48
CA CYS A 287 -1.77 -3.40 13.43
C CYS A 287 -1.51 -4.27 12.20
N GLY A 288 -1.71 -5.58 12.34
CA GLY A 288 -1.58 -6.58 11.26
C GLY A 288 -0.19 -7.21 11.18
N GLY A 289 0.27 -7.51 9.96
CA GLY A 289 1.64 -8.00 9.71
C GLY A 289 2.61 -6.88 9.30
N LEU A 290 3.90 -7.14 9.46
CA LEU A 290 5.00 -6.21 9.12
C LEU A 290 4.96 -5.75 7.66
N CYS A 291 5.55 -4.59 7.43
CA CYS A 291 5.62 -3.84 6.18
C CYS A 291 6.83 -2.87 6.29
N PRO A 292 7.67 -2.73 5.26
CA PRO A 292 8.65 -1.64 5.21
C PRO A 292 7.93 -0.29 5.36
N GLY A 293 8.56 0.68 6.02
CA GLY A 293 7.98 2.03 6.23
C GLY A 293 7.14 2.22 7.50
N LEU A 294 6.85 1.16 8.26
CA LEU A 294 6.10 1.25 9.53
C LEU A 294 6.72 2.25 10.51
N ASN A 295 8.05 2.22 10.66
CA ASN A 295 8.79 3.13 11.54
C ASN A 295 8.83 4.56 11.01
N ASP A 296 8.94 4.76 9.69
CA ASP A 296 8.88 6.05 9.02
C ASP A 296 7.55 6.75 9.28
N VAL A 297 6.42 6.03 9.19
CA VAL A 297 5.09 6.56 9.51
C VAL A 297 4.96 6.93 10.99
N ILE A 298 5.36 6.06 11.93
CA ILE A 298 5.36 6.39 13.37
C ILE A 298 6.15 7.67 13.63
N ARG A 299 7.40 7.71 13.15
CA ARG A 299 8.32 8.84 13.29
C ARG A 299 7.72 10.13 12.76
N GLN A 300 7.15 10.09 11.56
CA GLN A 300 6.61 11.31 10.96
C GLN A 300 5.33 11.80 11.62
N ILE A 301 4.46 10.91 12.12
CA ILE A 301 3.29 11.32 12.91
C ILE A 301 3.76 12.07 14.17
N VAL A 302 4.71 11.52 14.93
CA VAL A 302 5.29 12.19 16.12
C VAL A 302 5.91 13.55 15.75
N PHE A 303 6.73 13.61 14.69
CA PHE A 303 7.38 14.85 14.25
C PHE A 303 6.37 15.93 13.84
N THR A 304 5.26 15.56 13.18
CA THR A 304 4.21 16.52 12.80
C THR A 304 3.38 16.94 14.01
N LEU A 305 3.02 16.03 14.92
CA LEU A 305 2.31 16.34 16.17
C LEU A 305 3.06 17.37 17.02
N GLU A 306 4.37 17.17 17.24
CA GLU A 306 5.21 18.17 17.91
C GLU A 306 5.26 19.50 17.16
N THR A 307 5.24 19.48 15.82
CA THR A 307 5.24 20.72 15.00
C THR A 307 3.93 21.50 15.16
N TYR A 308 2.83 20.84 15.52
CA TYR A 308 1.59 21.50 15.94
C TYR A 308 1.64 22.00 17.41
N GLY A 309 2.57 21.51 18.23
CA GLY A 309 2.66 21.83 19.66
C GLY A 309 2.14 20.75 20.62
N VAL A 310 1.85 19.54 20.13
CA VAL A 310 1.35 18.44 20.97
C VAL A 310 2.39 17.95 21.96
N LYS A 311 2.04 17.98 23.25
CA LYS A 311 2.93 17.61 24.37
C LYS A 311 2.76 16.17 24.85
N ASN A 312 1.64 15.52 24.54
CA ASN A 312 1.30 14.18 25.04
C ASN A 312 1.08 13.22 23.87
N ILE A 313 2.15 12.51 23.48
CA ILE A 313 2.13 11.55 22.37
C ILE A 313 2.50 10.18 22.92
N VAL A 314 1.68 9.15 22.64
CA VAL A 314 1.89 7.79 23.11
C VAL A 314 1.79 6.74 22.02
N GLY A 315 2.57 5.67 22.14
CA GLY A 315 2.46 4.45 21.36
C GLY A 315 1.66 3.39 22.11
N ILE A 316 0.80 2.68 21.40
CA ILE A 316 0.04 1.53 21.91
C ILE A 316 0.76 0.25 21.45
N PRO A 317 1.37 -0.54 22.36
CA PRO A 317 2.17 -1.68 21.97
C PRO A 317 1.37 -2.83 21.37
N PHE A 318 1.96 -3.51 20.39
CA PHE A 318 1.46 -4.76 19.79
C PHE A 318 0.03 -4.65 19.25
N GLY A 319 -0.26 -3.64 18.42
CA GLY A 319 -1.56 -3.49 17.77
C GLY A 319 -2.72 -3.25 18.74
N TYR A 320 -3.93 -3.69 18.37
CA TYR A 320 -5.12 -3.49 19.21
C TYR A 320 -5.04 -4.18 20.58
N ARG A 321 -4.16 -5.18 20.73
CA ARG A 321 -3.88 -5.85 22.01
C ARG A 321 -3.48 -4.87 23.11
N GLY A 322 -2.70 -3.84 22.78
CA GLY A 322 -2.22 -2.83 23.72
C GLY A 322 -3.29 -1.98 24.39
N PHE A 323 -4.55 -2.04 23.94
CA PHE A 323 -5.66 -1.37 24.63
C PHE A 323 -6.19 -2.17 25.83
N PHE A 324 -6.24 -3.51 25.75
CA PHE A 324 -6.96 -4.36 26.71
C PHE A 324 -6.09 -5.39 27.45
N GLU A 325 -4.90 -5.73 26.94
CA GLU A 325 -4.05 -6.73 27.58
C GLU A 325 -3.32 -6.17 28.81
N LYS A 326 -3.52 -6.81 29.97
CA LYS A 326 -2.91 -6.41 31.24
C LYS A 326 -1.39 -6.50 31.15
N GLY A 327 -0.70 -5.43 31.53
CA GLY A 327 0.77 -5.33 31.50
C GLY A 327 1.31 -4.53 30.31
N LEU A 328 0.56 -4.40 29.21
CA LEU A 328 0.92 -3.52 28.10
C LEU A 328 0.57 -2.07 28.43
N LYS A 329 1.55 -1.33 28.96
CA LYS A 329 1.44 0.12 29.20
C LYS A 329 1.61 0.90 27.89
N GLU A 330 1.00 2.08 27.83
CA GLU A 330 1.31 3.05 26.78
C GLU A 330 2.77 3.52 26.86
N MET A 331 3.42 3.67 25.72
CA MET A 331 4.83 4.07 25.60
C MET A 331 4.89 5.56 25.27
N PRO A 332 5.53 6.42 26.08
CA PRO A 332 5.74 7.82 25.72
C PRO A 332 6.55 7.94 24.42
N LEU A 333 6.12 8.82 23.51
CA LEU A 333 6.82 9.11 22.26
C LEU A 333 7.19 10.59 22.21
N SER A 334 8.42 10.86 21.77
CA SER A 334 8.93 12.18 21.40
C SER A 334 9.86 12.02 20.21
N ARG A 335 10.25 13.12 19.57
CA ARG A 335 11.24 13.17 18.50
C ARG A 335 12.53 12.45 18.84
N ASP A 336 13.02 12.61 20.07
CA ASP A 336 14.25 11.96 20.54
C ASP A 336 14.08 10.43 20.61
N VAL A 337 12.92 9.95 21.08
CA VAL A 337 12.59 8.51 21.14
C VAL A 337 12.49 7.89 19.75
N VAL A 338 11.98 8.63 18.76
CA VAL A 338 11.74 8.12 17.39
C VAL A 338 12.75 8.62 16.35
N GLU A 339 13.83 9.28 16.75
CA GLU A 339 14.71 10.02 15.83
C GLU A 339 15.25 9.16 14.69
N ASN A 340 15.64 7.92 15.02
CA ASN A 340 16.35 6.99 14.14
C ASN A 340 15.61 5.67 13.87
N ILE A 341 14.35 5.52 14.31
CA ILE A 341 13.63 4.23 14.17
C ILE A 341 13.41 3.84 12.69
N ASN A 342 13.33 4.82 11.80
CA ASN A 342 13.18 4.64 10.35
C ASN A 342 14.41 4.01 9.67
N LEU A 343 15.58 4.01 10.34
CA LEU A 343 16.76 3.32 9.83
C LEU A 343 16.63 1.78 9.93
N SER A 344 15.64 1.29 10.70
CA SER A 344 15.33 -0.13 10.89
C SER A 344 14.00 -0.50 10.24
N GLY A 345 13.89 -1.74 9.77
CA GLY A 345 12.60 -2.34 9.42
C GLY A 345 11.81 -2.79 10.65
N GLY A 346 10.70 -3.52 10.41
CA GLY A 346 9.82 -3.98 11.48
C GLY A 346 8.90 -2.88 12.02
N SER A 347 8.62 -2.89 13.33
CA SER A 347 7.85 -1.83 13.99
C SER A 347 8.33 -1.61 15.43
N PHE A 348 8.66 -0.37 15.76
CA PHE A 348 9.07 0.08 17.09
C PHE A 348 7.99 -0.18 18.17
N LEU A 349 6.71 -0.10 17.80
CA LEU A 349 5.58 -0.40 18.70
C LEU A 349 5.20 -1.88 18.71
N GLY A 350 5.81 -2.71 17.85
CA GLY A 350 5.35 -4.08 17.58
C GLY A 350 4.02 -4.14 16.83
N VAL A 351 3.59 -5.34 16.45
CA VAL A 351 2.32 -5.56 15.73
C VAL A 351 1.57 -6.77 16.27
N SER A 352 0.25 -6.80 16.10
CA SER A 352 -0.58 -7.99 16.32
C SER A 352 -1.60 -8.21 15.21
N ARG A 353 -2.03 -9.47 15.05
CA ARG A 353 -3.30 -9.84 14.42
C ARG A 353 -4.38 -10.04 15.49
N GLY A 354 -5.64 -9.94 15.10
CA GLY A 354 -6.79 -9.95 15.99
C GLY A 354 -6.92 -8.71 16.89
N GLY A 355 -8.00 -8.68 17.67
CA GLY A 355 -8.31 -7.64 18.64
C GLY A 355 -9.44 -8.07 19.57
N ALA A 356 -9.71 -7.28 20.60
CA ALA A 356 -10.88 -7.44 21.46
C ALA A 356 -12.13 -6.82 20.82
N LYS A 357 -13.24 -6.84 21.55
CA LYS A 357 -14.45 -6.12 21.15
C LYS A 357 -14.17 -4.63 21.04
N THR A 358 -14.75 -3.98 20.03
CA THR A 358 -14.67 -2.53 19.83
C THR A 358 -14.97 -1.73 21.09
N SER A 359 -15.96 -2.17 21.88
CA SER A 359 -16.32 -1.54 23.16
C SER A 359 -15.13 -1.49 24.14
N GLU A 360 -14.38 -2.57 24.30
CA GLU A 360 -13.26 -2.66 25.24
C GLU A 360 -12.08 -1.76 24.80
N ILE A 361 -11.91 -1.58 23.48
CA ILE A 361 -10.94 -0.63 22.92
C ILE A 361 -11.38 0.81 23.20
N VAL A 362 -12.65 1.15 22.97
CA VAL A 362 -13.20 2.49 23.22
C VAL A 362 -13.24 2.83 24.72
N ASP A 363 -13.55 1.86 25.58
CA ASP A 363 -13.45 1.99 27.04
C ASP A 363 -12.00 2.35 27.44
N SER A 364 -11.00 1.70 26.83
CA SER A 364 -9.59 2.06 27.05
C SER A 364 -9.20 3.41 26.46
N ILE A 365 -9.75 3.83 25.32
CA ILE A 365 -9.51 5.16 24.73
C ILE A 365 -10.01 6.24 25.69
N GLN A 366 -11.22 6.08 26.21
CA GLN A 366 -11.82 7.00 27.19
C GLN A 366 -11.06 6.99 28.53
N ALA A 367 -10.71 5.82 29.06
CA ALA A 367 -9.96 5.69 30.31
C ALA A 367 -8.55 6.30 30.23
N ARG A 368 -7.89 6.21 29.07
CA ARG A 368 -6.56 6.81 28.82
C ARG A 368 -6.64 8.27 28.37
N ARG A 369 -7.84 8.82 28.17
CA ARG A 369 -8.12 10.18 27.65
C ARG A 369 -7.39 10.47 26.34
N ILE A 370 -7.58 9.62 25.33
CA ILE A 370 -6.98 9.79 24.00
C ILE A 370 -7.94 10.59 23.11
N ASP A 371 -7.50 11.75 22.61
CA ASP A 371 -8.29 12.64 21.74
C ASP A 371 -8.09 12.32 20.25
N ILE A 372 -6.90 11.83 19.88
CA ILE A 372 -6.59 11.47 18.49
C ILE A 372 -5.93 10.10 18.45
N LEU A 373 -6.49 9.18 17.67
CA LEU A 373 -5.96 7.83 17.45
C LEU A 373 -5.55 7.63 15.99
N PHE A 374 -4.26 7.36 15.78
CA PHE A 374 -3.68 6.99 14.50
C PHE A 374 -3.55 5.47 14.37
N VAL A 375 -4.28 4.86 13.44
CA VAL A 375 -4.25 3.41 13.17
C VAL A 375 -3.48 3.11 11.90
N ILE A 376 -2.25 2.61 12.04
CA ILE A 376 -1.40 2.21 10.92
C ILE A 376 -1.64 0.72 10.64
N GLY A 377 -2.24 0.36 9.51
CA GLY A 377 -2.63 -1.04 9.29
C GLY A 377 -3.20 -1.35 7.89
N GLY A 378 -3.49 -2.63 7.63
CA GLY A 378 -4.11 -3.05 6.36
C GLY A 378 -5.64 -3.00 6.40
N ASN A 379 -6.30 -3.64 5.43
CA ASN A 379 -7.76 -3.70 5.29
C ASN A 379 -8.50 -4.05 6.61
N GLY A 380 -8.13 -5.15 7.29
CA GLY A 380 -8.75 -5.51 8.58
C GLY A 380 -8.50 -4.51 9.73
N SER A 381 -7.39 -3.76 9.68
CA SER A 381 -7.12 -2.69 10.65
C SER A 381 -7.91 -1.42 10.32
N HIS A 382 -8.15 -1.13 9.04
CA HIS A 382 -9.02 -0.05 8.62
C HIS A 382 -10.47 -0.34 9.03
N ALA A 383 -10.96 -1.57 8.83
CA ALA A 383 -12.26 -2.01 9.35
C ALA A 383 -12.35 -1.86 10.89
N GLY A 384 -11.28 -2.19 11.63
CA GLY A 384 -11.18 -1.93 13.06
C GLY A 384 -11.23 -0.44 13.42
N ALA A 385 -10.51 0.41 12.69
CA ALA A 385 -10.51 1.86 12.87
C ALA A 385 -11.91 2.45 12.61
N ASN A 386 -12.62 1.98 11.58
CA ASN A 386 -14.00 2.37 11.31
C ASN A 386 -14.95 1.96 12.43
N ALA A 387 -14.82 0.74 12.96
CA ALA A 387 -15.65 0.29 14.08
C ALA A 387 -15.40 1.13 15.35
N ILE A 388 -14.14 1.48 15.64
CA ILE A 388 -13.77 2.37 16.76
C ILE A 388 -14.35 3.77 16.53
N HIS A 389 -14.24 4.31 15.32
CA HIS A 389 -14.81 5.60 14.93
C HIS A 389 -16.33 5.64 15.18
N GLU A 390 -17.08 4.67 14.65
CA GLU A 390 -18.54 4.60 14.81
C GLU A 390 -18.97 4.45 16.27
N GLU A 391 -18.28 3.64 17.07
CA GLU A 391 -18.59 3.50 18.49
C GLU A 391 -18.23 4.77 19.29
N CYS A 392 -17.16 5.50 18.93
CA CYS A 392 -16.88 6.83 19.46
C CYS A 392 -17.96 7.86 19.07
N ARG A 393 -18.41 7.86 17.81
CA ARG A 393 -19.51 8.74 17.33
C ARG A 393 -20.79 8.47 18.12
N LYS A 394 -21.20 7.20 18.20
CA LYS A 394 -22.39 6.72 18.91
C LYS A 394 -22.38 7.08 20.41
N ARG A 395 -21.21 7.03 21.06
CA ARG A 395 -21.02 7.43 22.46
C ARG A 395 -20.87 8.94 22.67
N LYS A 396 -20.79 9.73 21.59
CA LYS A 396 -20.43 11.15 21.63
C LYS A 396 -19.13 11.36 22.43
N LEU A 397 -18.04 10.76 21.95
CA LEU A 397 -16.68 10.99 22.44
C LEU A 397 -15.91 11.89 21.45
N LYS A 398 -15.15 12.87 21.98
CA LYS A 398 -14.39 13.84 21.18
C LYS A 398 -13.07 13.21 20.72
N VAL A 399 -13.18 12.21 19.84
CA VAL A 399 -12.05 11.38 19.41
C VAL A 399 -11.96 11.33 17.89
N SER A 400 -10.88 11.86 17.32
CA SER A 400 -10.55 11.68 15.90
C SER A 400 -9.81 10.36 15.69
N VAL A 401 -10.35 9.49 14.82
CA VAL A 401 -9.72 8.22 14.44
C VAL A 401 -9.29 8.35 12.98
N VAL A 402 -7.98 8.29 12.73
CA VAL A 402 -7.40 8.43 11.39
C VAL A 402 -6.55 7.21 11.07
N ALA A 403 -6.77 6.61 9.91
CA ALA A 403 -6.03 5.44 9.45
C ALA A 403 -4.88 5.81 8.50
N VAL A 404 -3.86 4.95 8.42
CA VAL A 404 -2.75 5.06 7.47
C VAL A 404 -2.56 3.73 6.73
N PRO A 405 -2.57 3.71 5.38
CA PRO A 405 -2.74 2.51 4.56
C PRO A 405 -1.45 1.66 4.48
N LYS A 406 -1.35 0.66 5.35
CA LYS A 406 -0.19 -0.25 5.45
C LYS A 406 -0.49 -1.60 4.81
N THR A 407 -0.16 -1.75 3.53
CA THR A 407 -0.14 -3.04 2.83
C THR A 407 0.99 -3.07 1.82
N ILE A 408 1.72 -4.19 1.75
CA ILE A 408 2.69 -4.41 0.68
C ILE A 408 2.03 -4.93 -0.58
N ASP A 409 0.82 -5.52 -0.49
CA ASP A 409 0.13 -6.15 -1.62
C ASP A 409 -0.51 -5.10 -2.57
N ASN A 410 -0.40 -3.80 -2.23
CA ASN A 410 -1.07 -2.68 -2.89
C ASN A 410 -2.57 -2.93 -3.13
N ASP A 411 -3.26 -3.48 -2.12
CA ASP A 411 -4.63 -4.02 -2.21
C ASP A 411 -5.71 -3.11 -1.58
N ILE A 412 -5.40 -1.84 -1.29
CA ILE A 412 -6.38 -0.84 -0.82
C ILE A 412 -6.98 -0.08 -2.02
N LEU A 413 -8.30 0.10 -2.03
CA LEU A 413 -9.01 0.79 -3.12
C LEU A 413 -8.70 2.28 -3.20
N PHE A 414 -8.94 2.85 -4.38
CA PHE A 414 -8.90 4.30 -4.66
C PHE A 414 -7.53 4.99 -4.47
N MET A 415 -6.49 4.23 -4.13
CA MET A 415 -5.11 4.69 -4.04
C MET A 415 -4.28 4.05 -5.16
N ASP A 416 -3.39 4.80 -5.79
CA ASP A 416 -2.48 4.27 -6.82
C ASP A 416 -1.47 3.30 -6.17
N LYS A 417 -0.96 3.70 -4.99
CA LYS A 417 0.11 3.03 -4.26
C LYS A 417 -0.07 3.14 -2.75
N THR A 418 0.24 2.06 -2.05
CA THR A 418 0.38 2.01 -0.58
C THR A 418 1.85 1.87 -0.20
N PHE A 419 2.21 2.34 1.00
CA PHE A 419 3.62 2.32 1.40
C PHE A 419 4.13 0.90 1.69
N GLY A 420 5.39 0.67 1.37
CA GLY A 420 6.09 -0.61 1.44
C GLY A 420 5.97 -1.45 0.16
N PHE A 421 5.17 -1.03 -0.82
CA PHE A 421 4.99 -1.74 -2.09
C PHE A 421 6.25 -1.69 -2.98
N ASP A 422 6.85 -0.51 -3.16
CA ASP A 422 8.03 -0.36 -4.04
C ASP A 422 9.22 -1.13 -3.47
N THR A 423 9.39 -1.08 -2.15
CA THR A 423 10.40 -1.82 -1.40
C THR A 423 10.13 -3.33 -1.48
N ALA A 424 8.87 -3.76 -1.41
CA ALA A 424 8.53 -5.18 -1.57
C ALA A 424 8.83 -5.70 -2.98
N VAL A 425 8.61 -4.89 -4.02
CA VAL A 425 9.01 -5.20 -5.40
C VAL A 425 10.54 -5.25 -5.53
N GLU A 426 11.28 -4.33 -4.91
CA GLU A 426 12.75 -4.30 -4.93
C GLU A 426 13.36 -5.55 -4.26
N GLU A 427 12.88 -5.94 -3.07
CA GLU A 427 13.36 -7.17 -2.41
C GLU A 427 12.91 -8.45 -3.16
N ALA A 428 11.73 -8.43 -3.78
CA ALA A 428 11.28 -9.52 -4.65
C ALA A 428 12.20 -9.70 -5.87
N GLN A 429 12.66 -8.62 -6.52
CA GLN A 429 13.64 -8.71 -7.60
C GLN A 429 14.94 -9.40 -7.15
N ARG A 430 15.43 -9.16 -5.93
CA ARG A 430 16.65 -9.81 -5.41
C ARG A 430 16.47 -11.32 -5.27
N ALA A 431 15.29 -11.76 -4.85
CA ALA A 431 14.92 -13.17 -4.81
C ALA A 431 14.79 -13.79 -6.21
N ILE A 432 14.16 -13.08 -7.15
CA ILE A 432 14.07 -13.49 -8.57
C ILE A 432 15.46 -13.62 -9.19
N ASN A 433 16.35 -12.66 -8.99
CA ASN A 433 17.71 -12.71 -9.53
C ASN A 433 18.52 -13.87 -8.95
N SER A 434 18.30 -14.20 -7.68
CA SER A 434 18.90 -15.40 -7.06
C SER A 434 18.38 -16.69 -7.72
N ALA A 435 17.07 -16.79 -7.95
CA ALA A 435 16.46 -17.94 -8.65
C ALA A 435 16.92 -18.04 -10.12
N TYR A 436 17.08 -16.91 -10.80
CA TYR A 436 17.59 -16.83 -12.17
C TYR A 436 19.04 -17.32 -12.28
N ILE A 437 19.92 -16.90 -11.36
CA ILE A 437 21.32 -17.34 -11.33
C ILE A 437 21.40 -18.85 -11.07
N GLU A 438 20.66 -19.36 -10.07
CA GLU A 438 20.58 -20.79 -9.77
C GLU A 438 20.07 -21.61 -10.98
N ALA A 439 18.94 -21.21 -11.57
CA ALA A 439 18.34 -21.89 -12.70
C ALA A 439 19.27 -21.91 -13.93
N ARG A 440 19.91 -20.76 -14.23
CA ARG A 440 20.84 -20.64 -15.36
C ARG A 440 22.14 -21.42 -15.17
N SER A 441 22.55 -21.67 -13.92
CA SER A 441 23.80 -22.37 -13.60
C SER A 441 23.65 -23.89 -13.53
N ALA A 442 22.42 -24.41 -13.49
CA ALA A 442 22.12 -25.84 -13.46
C ALA A 442 21.68 -26.39 -14.83
N TYR A 443 22.02 -27.65 -15.10
CA TYR A 443 21.48 -28.35 -16.26
C TYR A 443 19.97 -28.59 -16.06
N HIS A 444 19.15 -28.09 -17.00
CA HIS A 444 17.69 -28.11 -16.89
C HIS A 444 17.19 -27.45 -15.58
N GLY A 445 17.76 -26.29 -15.24
CA GLY A 445 17.46 -25.60 -13.99
C GLY A 445 16.10 -24.90 -13.98
N ILE A 446 15.39 -25.01 -12.85
CA ILE A 446 14.10 -24.38 -12.61
C ILE A 446 14.19 -23.53 -11.34
N GLY A 447 14.06 -22.21 -11.47
CA GLY A 447 13.99 -21.28 -10.34
C GLY A 447 12.55 -20.97 -9.99
N LEU A 448 12.01 -21.52 -8.90
CA LEU A 448 10.66 -21.24 -8.42
C LEU A 448 10.67 -20.25 -7.25
N VAL A 449 10.03 -19.09 -7.42
CA VAL A 449 9.95 -18.03 -6.41
C VAL A 449 8.51 -17.84 -5.96
N LYS A 450 8.21 -18.08 -4.68
CA LYS A 450 6.94 -17.66 -4.07
C LYS A 450 7.05 -16.20 -3.66
N LEU A 451 6.09 -15.36 -4.05
CA LEU A 451 6.01 -13.96 -3.60
C LEU A 451 4.72 -13.69 -2.80
N MET A 452 4.76 -12.57 -2.09
CA MET A 452 3.60 -11.99 -1.42
C MET A 452 2.51 -11.61 -2.44
N GLY A 453 1.25 -11.67 -2.01
CA GLY A 453 0.09 -11.44 -2.88
C GLY A 453 -1.08 -12.35 -2.50
N ARG A 454 -1.66 -12.11 -1.32
CA ARG A 454 -2.73 -12.96 -0.75
C ARG A 454 -4.01 -12.96 -1.58
N SER A 455 -4.42 -11.76 -1.98
CA SER A 455 -5.66 -11.51 -2.72
C SER A 455 -5.39 -10.87 -4.09
N SER A 456 -4.19 -10.32 -4.30
CA SER A 456 -3.84 -9.58 -5.51
C SER A 456 -2.42 -9.87 -5.99
N GLY A 457 -2.22 -9.82 -7.31
CA GLY A 457 -0.98 -10.15 -7.99
C GLY A 457 0.03 -9.01 -8.15
N PHE A 458 -0.18 -7.83 -7.55
CA PHE A 458 0.59 -6.63 -7.89
C PHE A 458 2.11 -6.79 -7.69
N ILE A 459 2.55 -7.40 -6.59
CA ILE A 459 3.99 -7.63 -6.35
C ILE A 459 4.56 -8.57 -7.42
N ALA A 460 3.90 -9.70 -7.69
CA ALA A 460 4.35 -10.67 -8.69
C ALA A 460 4.40 -10.08 -10.10
N MET A 461 3.37 -9.34 -10.52
CA MET A 461 3.34 -8.63 -11.81
C MET A 461 4.47 -7.59 -11.91
N HIS A 462 4.62 -6.72 -10.91
CA HIS A 462 5.63 -5.67 -10.95
C HIS A 462 7.06 -6.22 -10.85
N ALA A 463 7.32 -7.20 -9.97
CA ALA A 463 8.64 -7.82 -9.83
C ALA A 463 9.03 -8.62 -11.09
N SER A 464 8.09 -9.29 -11.75
CA SER A 464 8.34 -9.97 -13.04
C SER A 464 8.70 -8.97 -14.14
N LEU A 465 7.88 -7.93 -14.32
CA LEU A 465 8.09 -6.91 -15.36
C LEU A 465 9.39 -6.09 -15.13
N SER A 466 9.77 -5.86 -13.87
CA SER A 466 10.94 -5.04 -13.55
C SER A 466 12.26 -5.83 -13.44
N SER A 467 12.20 -7.15 -13.20
CA SER A 467 13.37 -8.01 -13.31
C SER A 467 13.69 -8.41 -14.76
N GLY A 468 12.66 -8.61 -15.60
CA GLY A 468 12.81 -9.11 -16.97
C GLY A 468 13.38 -10.54 -17.06
N GLN A 469 13.36 -11.28 -15.94
CA GLN A 469 13.97 -12.61 -15.79
C GLN A 469 12.96 -13.75 -15.67
N ILE A 470 11.68 -13.44 -15.46
CA ILE A 470 10.60 -14.40 -15.27
C ILE A 470 10.07 -14.90 -16.61
N ASP A 471 9.95 -16.22 -16.75
CA ASP A 471 9.30 -16.88 -17.88
C ASP A 471 7.82 -17.17 -17.62
N VAL A 472 7.44 -17.40 -16.36
CA VAL A 472 6.05 -17.69 -15.96
C VAL A 472 5.69 -16.92 -14.69
N CYS A 473 4.69 -16.05 -14.78
CA CYS A 473 4.12 -15.28 -13.67
C CYS A 473 2.68 -15.75 -13.40
N LEU A 474 2.43 -16.22 -12.17
CA LEU A 474 1.13 -16.73 -11.72
C LEU A 474 0.57 -15.85 -10.60
N ILE A 475 -0.64 -15.33 -10.78
CA ILE A 475 -1.30 -14.37 -9.89
C ILE A 475 -2.69 -14.86 -9.45
N PRO A 476 -3.26 -14.39 -8.32
CA PRO A 476 -4.57 -14.82 -7.83
C PRO A 476 -5.74 -14.50 -8.79
N GLU A 477 -5.59 -13.46 -9.62
CA GLU A 477 -6.65 -12.98 -10.52
C GLU A 477 -6.78 -13.76 -11.83
N VAL A 478 -5.82 -14.62 -12.17
CA VAL A 478 -5.79 -15.42 -13.40
C VAL A 478 -5.73 -16.89 -13.02
N SER A 479 -6.79 -17.64 -13.33
CA SER A 479 -6.80 -19.10 -13.12
C SER A 479 -5.85 -19.79 -14.09
N PHE A 480 -5.40 -21.01 -13.79
CA PHE A 480 -4.52 -21.78 -14.66
C PHE A 480 -4.57 -23.27 -14.35
N THR A 481 -4.17 -24.09 -15.31
CA THR A 481 -3.97 -25.53 -15.16
C THR A 481 -2.48 -25.84 -14.98
N LEU A 482 -2.14 -26.78 -14.08
CA LEU A 482 -0.75 -27.25 -13.95
C LEU A 482 -0.45 -28.35 -14.98
N ASP A 483 -1.31 -29.38 -15.03
CA ASP A 483 -1.23 -30.53 -15.93
C ASP A 483 -2.08 -30.30 -17.20
N GLY A 484 -1.88 -31.11 -18.25
CA GLY A 484 -2.62 -31.00 -19.52
C GLY A 484 -1.84 -30.26 -20.62
N GLU A 485 -2.28 -30.35 -21.88
CA GLU A 485 -1.51 -29.89 -23.06
C GLU A 485 -1.12 -28.40 -23.02
N HIS A 486 -2.03 -27.54 -22.53
CA HIS A 486 -1.80 -26.11 -22.33
C HIS A 486 -1.46 -25.75 -20.88
N GLY A 487 -1.21 -26.75 -20.02
CA GLY A 487 -0.87 -26.55 -18.62
C GLY A 487 0.56 -26.05 -18.41
N VAL A 488 0.78 -25.37 -17.27
CA VAL A 488 2.09 -24.79 -16.92
C VAL A 488 3.23 -25.80 -17.04
N LEU A 489 3.04 -27.05 -16.64
CA LEU A 489 4.09 -28.09 -16.68
C LEU A 489 4.57 -28.40 -18.10
N ARG A 490 3.68 -28.41 -19.10
CA ARG A 490 4.06 -28.60 -20.52
C ARG A 490 4.84 -27.41 -21.05
N HIS A 491 4.49 -26.19 -20.62
CA HIS A 491 5.27 -25.01 -20.97
C HIS A 491 6.66 -25.02 -20.32
N LEU A 492 6.81 -25.52 -19.08
CA LEU A 492 8.13 -25.71 -18.48
C LEU A 492 8.98 -26.73 -19.28
N GLU A 493 8.42 -27.84 -19.75
CA GLU A 493 9.14 -28.75 -20.66
C GLU A 493 9.63 -28.03 -21.93
N HIS A 494 8.76 -27.24 -22.56
CA HIS A 494 9.11 -26.47 -23.75
C HIS A 494 10.26 -25.49 -23.47
N LEU A 495 10.24 -24.79 -22.35
CA LEU A 495 11.30 -23.87 -21.94
C LEU A 495 12.61 -24.61 -21.65
N LEU A 496 12.60 -25.76 -20.97
CA LEU A 496 13.83 -26.52 -20.75
C LEU A 496 14.42 -27.05 -22.06
N ASN A 497 13.58 -27.50 -23.00
CA ASN A 497 14.03 -27.99 -24.31
C ASN A 497 14.57 -26.89 -25.24
N THR A 498 14.10 -25.63 -25.11
CA THR A 498 14.46 -24.52 -26.02
C THR A 498 15.44 -23.51 -25.42
N LYS A 499 15.34 -23.23 -24.11
CA LYS A 499 16.15 -22.26 -23.35
C LYS A 499 17.15 -22.92 -22.39
N GLY A 500 16.93 -24.18 -22.02
CA GLY A 500 17.79 -24.95 -21.09
C GLY A 500 17.55 -24.69 -19.60
N PHE A 501 16.80 -23.64 -19.27
CA PHE A 501 16.42 -23.26 -17.90
C PHE A 501 15.16 -22.38 -17.92
N CYS A 502 14.47 -22.27 -16.78
CA CYS A 502 13.34 -21.33 -16.64
C CYS A 502 13.19 -20.76 -15.22
N VAL A 503 12.52 -19.61 -15.11
CA VAL A 503 12.19 -18.97 -13.82
C VAL A 503 10.69 -18.72 -13.71
N VAL A 504 10.11 -19.19 -12.60
CA VAL A 504 8.68 -19.15 -12.30
C VAL A 504 8.45 -18.28 -11.06
N CYS A 505 7.61 -17.27 -11.18
CA CYS A 505 7.13 -16.42 -10.11
C CYS A 505 5.67 -16.78 -9.79
N VAL A 506 5.37 -17.04 -8.51
CA VAL A 506 4.01 -17.39 -8.06
C VAL A 506 3.62 -16.61 -6.81
N ALA A 507 2.51 -15.87 -6.89
CA ALA A 507 1.94 -15.21 -5.71
C ALA A 507 1.33 -16.23 -4.73
N GLU A 508 1.39 -15.97 -3.42
CA GLU A 508 0.87 -16.89 -2.40
C GLU A 508 -0.63 -17.21 -2.55
N GLY A 509 -1.43 -16.29 -3.12
CA GLY A 509 -2.86 -16.49 -3.41
C GLY A 509 -3.17 -17.18 -4.74
N ALA A 510 -2.19 -17.45 -5.60
CA ALA A 510 -2.39 -18.13 -6.87
C ALA A 510 -2.68 -19.63 -6.66
N GLY A 511 -3.51 -20.23 -7.52
CA GLY A 511 -3.76 -21.68 -7.54
C GLY A 511 -4.46 -22.26 -6.29
N GLN A 512 -5.08 -21.42 -5.44
CA GLN A 512 -5.77 -21.87 -4.21
C GLN A 512 -7.03 -22.72 -4.50
N ASP A 513 -7.55 -22.66 -5.72
CA ASP A 513 -8.60 -23.50 -6.29
C ASP A 513 -8.11 -24.93 -6.64
N LEU A 514 -6.83 -25.09 -6.92
CA LEU A 514 -6.17 -26.38 -7.17
C LEU A 514 -5.83 -27.13 -5.87
N LEU A 515 -6.04 -26.51 -4.71
CA LEU A 515 -5.74 -27.06 -3.37
C LEU A 515 -7.02 -27.40 -2.60
N GLN A 516 -6.91 -28.36 -1.68
CA GLN A 516 -7.97 -28.58 -0.69
C GLN A 516 -8.08 -27.34 0.21
N LYS A 517 -9.30 -26.78 0.29
CA LYS A 517 -9.57 -25.57 1.08
C LYS A 517 -9.42 -25.86 2.57
N SER A 518 -8.51 -25.12 3.21
CA SER A 518 -8.43 -25.07 4.67
C SER A 518 -9.57 -24.21 5.22
N ASN A 519 -10.29 -24.72 6.22
CA ASN A 519 -11.26 -23.93 7.00
C ASN A 519 -10.62 -23.21 8.20
N ALA A 520 -9.29 -23.29 8.36
CA ALA A 520 -8.59 -22.61 9.44
C ALA A 520 -8.47 -21.11 9.18
N THR A 521 -8.64 -20.29 10.22
CA THR A 521 -8.51 -18.83 10.16
C THR A 521 -7.42 -18.32 11.10
N ASP A 522 -6.77 -17.23 10.73
CA ASP A 522 -5.87 -16.51 11.64
C ASP A 522 -6.63 -15.79 12.78
N ALA A 523 -5.90 -15.19 13.72
CA ALA A 523 -6.50 -14.46 14.86
C ALA A 523 -7.33 -13.22 14.46
N SER A 524 -7.26 -12.77 13.20
CA SER A 524 -8.12 -11.72 12.62
C SER A 524 -9.33 -12.29 11.87
N GLY A 525 -9.48 -13.62 11.79
CA GLY A 525 -10.56 -14.29 11.05
C GLY A 525 -10.28 -14.52 9.57
N ASN A 526 -9.06 -14.27 9.07
CA ASN A 526 -8.74 -14.49 7.66
C ASN A 526 -8.39 -15.96 7.40
N VAL A 527 -8.98 -16.59 6.37
CA VAL A 527 -8.68 -17.97 5.96
C VAL A 527 -7.18 -18.15 5.69
N ILE A 528 -6.54 -19.10 6.37
CA ILE A 528 -5.12 -19.42 6.18
C ILE A 528 -4.97 -20.12 4.84
N LEU A 529 -4.22 -19.50 3.92
CA LEU A 529 -3.93 -20.06 2.61
C LEU A 529 -3.05 -21.31 2.73
N SER A 530 -3.28 -22.27 1.84
CA SER A 530 -2.41 -23.43 1.69
C SER A 530 -1.16 -23.03 0.88
N ASP A 531 0.01 -23.61 1.17
CA ASP A 531 1.25 -23.20 0.46
C ASP A 531 1.29 -23.77 -0.96
N PHE A 532 0.82 -22.96 -1.91
CA PHE A 532 0.83 -23.31 -3.32
C PHE A 532 2.25 -23.38 -3.90
N GLY A 533 3.22 -22.65 -3.36
CA GLY A 533 4.62 -22.73 -3.81
C GLY A 533 5.23 -24.11 -3.53
N VAL A 534 4.98 -24.67 -2.35
CA VAL A 534 5.39 -26.04 -2.00
C VAL A 534 4.63 -27.07 -2.82
N HIS A 535 3.32 -26.89 -3.05
CA HIS A 535 2.55 -27.78 -3.93
C HIS A 535 3.09 -27.79 -5.36
N MET A 536 3.34 -26.62 -5.94
CA MET A 536 3.89 -26.46 -7.28
C MET A 536 5.30 -27.07 -7.39
N GLN A 537 6.16 -26.88 -6.38
CA GLN A 537 7.46 -27.57 -6.31
C GLN A 537 7.30 -29.10 -6.39
N GLN A 538 6.37 -29.68 -5.63
CA GLN A 538 6.13 -31.13 -5.62
C GLN A 538 5.61 -31.63 -6.98
N LYS A 539 4.66 -30.89 -7.58
CA LYS A 539 4.12 -31.15 -8.91
C LYS A 539 5.19 -31.14 -9.99
N ILE A 540 6.04 -30.11 -10.04
CA ILE A 540 7.14 -30.01 -11.02
C ILE A 540 8.13 -31.18 -10.83
N LYS A 541 8.57 -31.44 -9.60
CA LYS A 541 9.50 -32.55 -9.31
C LYS A 541 8.92 -33.92 -9.71
N LYS A 542 7.62 -34.13 -9.50
CA LYS A 542 6.95 -35.36 -9.94
C LYS A 542 6.89 -35.44 -11.46
N HIS A 543 6.42 -34.38 -12.13
CA HIS A 543 6.25 -34.33 -13.59
C HIS A 543 7.55 -34.68 -14.34
N PHE A 544 8.65 -34.00 -14.02
CA PHE A 544 9.94 -34.23 -14.67
C PHE A 544 10.51 -35.63 -14.40
N LYS A 545 10.26 -36.18 -13.20
CA LYS A 545 10.60 -37.58 -12.88
C LYS A 545 9.79 -38.57 -13.72
N ASP A 546 8.48 -38.35 -13.86
CA ASP A 546 7.58 -39.28 -14.55
C ASP A 546 7.83 -39.30 -16.07
N ILE A 547 8.26 -38.18 -16.69
CA ILE A 547 8.68 -38.13 -18.10
C ILE A 547 10.16 -38.50 -18.34
N GLY A 548 10.92 -38.81 -17.29
CA GLY A 548 12.33 -39.20 -17.40
C GLY A 548 13.32 -38.09 -17.79
N VAL A 549 12.92 -36.81 -17.67
CA VAL A 549 13.78 -35.65 -17.98
C VAL A 549 14.39 -35.12 -16.68
N PRO A 550 15.73 -35.08 -16.54
CA PRO A 550 16.35 -34.49 -15.35
C PRO A 550 16.06 -32.99 -15.30
N ALA A 551 15.76 -32.47 -14.11
CA ALA A 551 15.57 -31.03 -13.86
C ALA A 551 16.02 -30.69 -12.42
N ASP A 552 16.79 -29.62 -12.26
CA ASP A 552 17.23 -29.13 -10.94
C ASP A 552 16.38 -27.95 -10.49
N LEU A 553 15.46 -28.20 -9.56
CA LEU A 553 14.53 -27.18 -9.04
C LEU A 553 15.03 -26.58 -7.72
N LYS A 554 15.33 -25.27 -7.74
CA LYS A 554 15.49 -24.45 -6.53
C LYS A 554 14.19 -23.72 -6.21
N TYR A 555 13.83 -23.69 -4.93
CA TYR A 555 12.66 -22.99 -4.43
C TYR A 555 13.08 -21.89 -3.45
N ILE A 556 12.58 -20.68 -3.67
CA ILE A 556 12.90 -19.50 -2.86
C ILE A 556 11.60 -18.89 -2.32
N ASP A 557 11.52 -18.73 -1.01
CA ASP A 557 10.48 -17.97 -0.33
C ASP A 557 11.11 -16.80 0.47
N PRO A 558 11.12 -15.57 -0.09
CA PRO A 558 11.70 -14.39 0.54
C PRO A 558 10.70 -13.66 1.46
N THR A 559 9.52 -14.25 1.73
CA THR A 559 8.37 -13.60 2.42
C THR A 559 8.75 -12.74 3.62
N TYR A 560 9.61 -13.22 4.51
CA TYR A 560 10.01 -12.45 5.70
C TYR A 560 11.09 -11.41 5.42
N MET A 561 12.00 -11.66 4.46
CA MET A 561 13.02 -10.71 4.02
C MET A 561 12.37 -9.46 3.40
N VAL A 562 11.39 -9.67 2.51
CA VAL A 562 10.57 -8.64 1.85
C VAL A 562 9.83 -7.74 2.86
N ARG A 563 9.38 -8.31 3.98
CA ARG A 563 8.50 -7.60 4.94
C ARG A 563 9.20 -6.99 6.14
N ALA A 564 10.39 -7.47 6.46
CA ALA A 564 11.15 -7.06 7.64
C ALA A 564 12.25 -6.04 7.34
N CYS A 565 12.52 -5.73 6.07
CA CYS A 565 13.48 -4.70 5.67
C CYS A 565 12.99 -3.27 5.97
N ARG A 566 13.90 -2.30 5.88
CA ARG A 566 13.59 -0.86 5.94
C ARG A 566 12.97 -0.39 4.62
N ALA A 567 12.22 0.71 4.62
CA ALA A 567 11.75 1.32 3.38
C ALA A 567 12.92 1.80 2.49
N ASN A 568 12.74 1.69 1.17
CA ASN A 568 13.57 2.41 0.20
C ASN A 568 13.16 3.90 0.11
N ALA A 569 13.89 4.69 -0.68
CA ALA A 569 13.68 6.14 -0.75
C ALA A 569 12.26 6.55 -1.23
N SER A 570 11.66 5.79 -2.15
CA SER A 570 10.31 6.07 -2.68
C SER A 570 9.26 5.85 -1.60
N ASP A 571 9.32 4.70 -0.92
CA ASP A 571 8.40 4.39 0.17
C ASP A 571 8.61 5.29 1.39
N ALA A 572 9.85 5.69 1.72
CA ALA A 572 10.12 6.62 2.82
C ALA A 572 9.50 8.02 2.59
N ILE A 573 9.53 8.52 1.34
CA ILE A 573 8.82 9.74 0.96
C ILE A 573 7.31 9.57 1.12
N LEU A 574 6.75 8.46 0.63
CA LEU A 574 5.31 8.18 0.75
C LEU A 574 4.88 8.06 2.22
N CYS A 575 5.65 7.35 3.06
CA CYS A 575 5.42 7.26 4.51
C CYS A 575 5.43 8.63 5.18
N THR A 576 6.36 9.50 4.78
CA THR A 576 6.49 10.86 5.30
C THR A 576 5.23 11.67 4.99
N VAL A 577 4.79 11.70 3.73
CA VAL A 577 3.61 12.49 3.34
C VAL A 577 2.32 11.91 3.94
N LEU A 578 2.17 10.59 4.00
CA LEU A 578 1.02 9.95 4.65
C LEU A 578 0.96 10.24 6.16
N GLY A 579 2.09 10.18 6.86
CA GLY A 579 2.17 10.52 8.29
C GLY A 579 1.87 12.00 8.57
N GLN A 580 2.33 12.91 7.71
CA GLN A 580 1.95 14.33 7.76
C GLN A 580 0.46 14.53 7.54
N ASN A 581 -0.09 13.98 6.46
CA ASN A 581 -1.49 14.12 6.10
C ASN A 581 -2.44 13.54 7.15
N ALA A 582 -2.08 12.42 7.79
CA ALA A 582 -2.87 11.87 8.89
C ALA A 582 -3.05 12.89 10.03
N VAL A 583 -1.96 13.53 10.47
CA VAL A 583 -1.99 14.56 11.53
C VAL A 583 -2.72 15.81 11.05
N HIS A 584 -2.48 16.28 9.82
CA HIS A 584 -3.21 17.41 9.23
C HIS A 584 -4.71 17.15 9.17
N GLY A 585 -5.14 15.95 8.77
CA GLY A 585 -6.54 15.56 8.70
C GLY A 585 -7.21 15.53 10.07
N ALA A 586 -6.55 14.97 11.08
CA ALA A 586 -7.05 14.93 12.45
C ALA A 586 -7.22 16.35 13.04
N PHE A 587 -6.23 17.23 12.89
CA PHE A 587 -6.32 18.61 13.35
C PHE A 587 -7.38 19.42 12.60
N ALA A 588 -7.50 19.18 11.29
CA ALA A 588 -8.57 19.72 10.45
C ALA A 588 -9.96 19.17 10.78
N GLY A 589 -10.13 18.38 11.85
CA GLY A 589 -11.40 17.90 12.37
C GLY A 589 -11.95 16.64 11.69
N PHE A 590 -11.28 16.11 10.66
CA PHE A 590 -11.69 14.87 10.02
C PHE A 590 -11.44 13.64 10.91
N SER A 591 -12.31 12.64 10.78
CA SER A 591 -12.28 11.38 11.52
C SER A 591 -12.95 10.29 10.68
N GLY A 592 -12.62 9.01 10.91
CA GLY A 592 -13.11 7.94 10.02
C GLY A 592 -12.51 7.98 8.61
N ILE A 593 -11.34 8.61 8.47
CA ILE A 593 -10.65 8.82 7.18
C ILE A 593 -9.29 8.12 7.13
N THR A 594 -8.80 7.92 5.91
CA THR A 594 -7.40 7.61 5.59
C THR A 594 -6.87 8.64 4.58
N SER A 595 -5.54 8.77 4.49
CA SER A 595 -4.90 9.47 3.36
C SER A 595 -4.32 8.46 2.36
N GLY A 596 -4.21 8.86 1.09
CA GLY A 596 -3.62 8.07 0.01
C GLY A 596 -3.12 8.98 -1.11
N VAL A 597 -2.42 8.39 -2.08
CA VAL A 597 -2.06 9.06 -3.35
C VAL A 597 -2.98 8.58 -4.47
N CYS A 598 -3.49 9.51 -5.26
CA CYS A 598 -4.30 9.24 -6.45
C CYS A 598 -4.00 10.28 -7.54
N ASN A 599 -3.69 9.83 -8.76
CA ASN A 599 -3.34 10.67 -9.90
C ASN A 599 -2.30 11.75 -9.54
N THR A 600 -1.21 11.32 -8.88
CA THR A 600 -0.11 12.15 -8.31
C THR A 600 -0.49 13.13 -7.19
N HIS A 601 -1.78 13.24 -6.82
CA HIS A 601 -2.28 14.10 -5.76
C HIS A 601 -2.49 13.32 -4.47
N TYR A 602 -2.20 13.94 -3.32
CA TYR A 602 -2.55 13.36 -2.03
C TYR A 602 -3.99 13.74 -1.65
N VAL A 603 -4.75 12.75 -1.21
CA VAL A 603 -6.20 12.86 -0.96
C VAL A 603 -6.57 12.30 0.40
N PHE A 604 -7.71 12.72 0.92
CA PHE A 604 -8.41 12.10 2.03
C PHE A 604 -9.58 11.28 1.49
N LEU A 605 -9.74 10.07 2.04
CA LEU A 605 -10.76 9.11 1.64
C LEU A 605 -11.46 8.58 2.90
N PRO A 606 -12.79 8.41 2.91
CA PRO A 606 -13.48 7.79 4.04
C PRO A 606 -13.13 6.31 4.13
N ILE A 607 -12.96 5.80 5.36
CA ILE A 607 -12.52 4.43 5.58
C ILE A 607 -13.55 3.42 5.04
N THR A 608 -14.85 3.73 5.13
CA THR A 608 -15.95 2.88 4.63
C THR A 608 -15.78 2.49 3.17
N GLU A 609 -15.36 3.42 2.31
CA GLU A 609 -15.24 3.20 0.87
C GLU A 609 -13.98 2.38 0.55
N VAL A 610 -12.83 2.71 1.14
CA VAL A 610 -11.55 2.05 0.81
C VAL A 610 -11.46 0.58 1.23
N ILE A 611 -12.27 0.15 2.21
CA ILE A 611 -12.32 -1.25 2.69
C ILE A 611 -13.39 -2.11 2.00
N THR A 612 -14.14 -1.58 1.04
CA THR A 612 -15.30 -2.26 0.44
C THR A 612 -14.95 -3.61 -0.17
N THR A 613 -13.87 -3.66 -0.96
CA THR A 613 -13.24 -4.87 -1.50
C THR A 613 -11.73 -4.64 -1.57
N PRO A 614 -10.89 -5.66 -1.70
CA PRO A 614 -9.50 -5.47 -2.10
C PRO A 614 -9.39 -4.85 -3.50
N LYS A 615 -8.32 -4.12 -3.77
CA LYS A 615 -7.89 -3.75 -5.13
C LYS A 615 -7.17 -4.95 -5.76
N HIS A 616 -7.53 -5.28 -6.99
CA HIS A 616 -7.01 -6.43 -7.75
C HIS A 616 -6.30 -5.96 -9.04
N VAL A 617 -5.35 -6.76 -9.53
CA VAL A 617 -4.82 -6.63 -10.90
C VAL A 617 -5.96 -6.93 -11.87
N ASN A 618 -6.32 -5.97 -12.72
CA ASN A 618 -7.25 -6.21 -13.81
C ASN A 618 -6.51 -7.00 -14.91
N PRO A 619 -6.90 -8.25 -15.24
CA PRO A 619 -6.21 -9.06 -16.26
C PRO A 619 -6.28 -8.44 -17.66
N ASN A 620 -7.33 -7.67 -17.95
CA ASN A 620 -7.47 -6.96 -19.23
C ASN A 620 -6.68 -5.63 -19.26
N SER A 621 -5.93 -5.29 -18.21
CA SER A 621 -5.19 -4.04 -18.13
C SER A 621 -3.93 -4.05 -18.99
N ARG A 622 -3.57 -2.87 -19.50
CA ARG A 622 -2.30 -2.71 -20.23
C ARG A 622 -1.05 -2.99 -19.39
N MET A 623 -1.14 -3.03 -18.06
CA MET A 623 -0.03 -3.41 -17.19
C MET A 623 0.17 -4.93 -17.17
N TRP A 624 -0.91 -5.71 -17.01
CA TRP A 624 -0.83 -7.18 -17.09
C TRP A 624 -0.39 -7.63 -18.48
N HIS A 625 -0.94 -7.04 -19.54
CA HIS A 625 -0.52 -7.35 -20.92
C HIS A 625 0.98 -7.07 -21.15
N ARG A 626 1.57 -6.04 -20.52
CA ARG A 626 3.02 -5.80 -20.56
C ARG A 626 3.80 -6.89 -19.83
N CYS A 627 3.30 -7.39 -18.70
CA CYS A 627 3.88 -8.53 -18.01
C CYS A 627 3.86 -9.78 -18.91
N LEU A 628 2.71 -10.13 -19.50
CA LEU A 628 2.59 -11.26 -20.44
C LEU A 628 3.56 -11.13 -21.62
N THR A 629 3.61 -9.97 -22.29
CA THR A 629 4.55 -9.71 -23.39
C THR A 629 6.02 -9.79 -22.94
N SER A 630 6.34 -9.41 -21.71
CA SER A 630 7.71 -9.49 -21.16
C SER A 630 8.12 -10.90 -20.76
N THR A 631 7.18 -11.73 -20.30
CA THR A 631 7.42 -13.14 -19.92
C THR A 631 7.42 -14.08 -21.13
N GLY A 632 6.63 -13.76 -22.17
CA GLY A 632 6.38 -14.67 -23.29
C GLY A 632 5.46 -15.85 -22.96
N GLN A 633 4.89 -15.91 -21.76
CA GLN A 633 4.02 -17.01 -21.32
C GLN A 633 2.71 -17.07 -22.15
N PRO A 634 2.21 -18.27 -22.47
CA PRO A 634 0.87 -18.45 -23.01
C PRO A 634 -0.19 -18.32 -21.92
N ASP A 635 -1.46 -18.32 -22.33
CA ASP A 635 -2.58 -18.60 -21.43
C ASP A 635 -2.58 -20.08 -21.05
N PHE A 636 -2.91 -20.39 -19.79
CA PHE A 636 -2.79 -21.74 -19.21
C PHE A 636 -4.17 -22.39 -18.92
N HIS A 637 -5.04 -22.44 -19.92
CA HIS A 637 -6.45 -22.88 -19.78
C HIS A 637 -6.77 -24.13 -20.61
#